data_AF-Q1ZXL3-F1
#
_entry.id   AF-Q1ZXL3-F1
#
_cell.length_a   1.000
_cell.length_b   1.000
_cell.length_c   1.000
_cell.angle_alpha   90.00
_cell.angle_beta   90.00
_cell.angle_gamma   90.00
#
_symmetry.space_group_name_H-M   'P 1'
#
loop_
_entity.id
_entity.type
_entity.pdbx_description
1 polymer ?
#
loop_
_entity_poly.entity_id
_entity_poly.type
_entity_poly.pdbx_seq_one_letter_code
_entity_poly.pdbx_strand_id
1 'polypeptide(L)'
;MKINALLVLLFLFVFLNKIKGELLLDQNNLSKSMILKYFNIIATDPCSTPQFTCQSDYNNPTIQYFNSIKFAKYDSTITLITEDFSIFKNATTIEIGSGFYVPDQFYLNLINFNRLYELDINRQSTTVPINVIFKDTSLTIYQYGGMVHNGFFTSSLGSLSISMAEPGYSIISSFPPNTLLYNLELPITPTSGLPYGGHLNGLVSLKVLIQGDLGTNLALPNNFNEFINLESLYISFYSTYHTFQLPSSIKQIQKLNSFTISGDYILPPSNGLLDFSYTGKPMFLYFHYLSNFFSTCTQKPCIKVSKGSRINLYRSSVSLDLIDFTNFTNSIIINNHTQPQRTLPVNTIDFKQTQYIDLSMNNFIGTIPEEYCQIKPNNLNLGGNYLTNVPSCMRCAGGSIYKIFPNSFVDFNKYSTPTCPTFWINPNYNKIASTSQETIITIQGKDLGYSIKNNSVIPFAKFTVPNTEFTITIPRGAGKDISYTYYFQNTLSIPFNFVFSYEKPVISSFKLESNLLYIFGSGLSYVSNMNILINSASIVVPKTIYGYVSTYISSTLNSFTFSVQVEGQSTDQFTYIKEFSTTVNLYTSGGSKVLTIPGGLPTNDINQLNILIGNDVADIVSVSGSSIEIGYPQVFNGVGLYPFILQVNGVDYLKSQIKYIDPPIVEINYFIVESNTITVYGPEFGPTSSTYKIIINYVEYPITQVNSGSVTFTSPIVSSLTSFSLFIKKDGILSNIRTFNRETISILDVSGQINSNGGTKDISGDFGSSFNVNTFTALIDGIVCDFTQLTKYTVKINYPPRPLGFSTLTIISGGNKATTSFIYNYFGPPIQEF
;
A
#
# COMPACT_ATOMS: atom_id res chain seq x y z
N MET A 1 63.57 33.99 21.84
CA MET A 1 62.68 35.10 22.26
C MET A 1 61.17 34.79 22.21
N LYS A 2 60.66 33.87 21.34
CA LYS A 2 59.21 33.56 21.25
C LYS A 2 58.61 32.73 22.41
N ILE A 3 59.39 31.86 23.08
CA ILE A 3 58.90 31.01 24.18
C ILE A 3 58.51 31.82 25.43
N ASN A 4 59.21 32.93 25.70
CA ASN A 4 58.90 33.78 26.85
C ASN A 4 57.55 34.50 26.71
N ALA A 5 57.14 34.85 25.49
CA ALA A 5 55.84 35.51 25.28
C ALA A 5 54.67 34.55 25.57
N LEU A 6 54.77 33.28 25.16
CA LEU A 6 53.71 32.28 25.40
C LEU A 6 53.60 31.92 26.88
N LEU A 7 54.73 31.76 27.57
CA LEU A 7 54.76 31.52 29.02
C LEU A 7 54.17 32.69 29.81
N VAL A 8 54.47 33.93 29.41
CA VAL A 8 53.87 35.14 30.01
C VAL A 8 52.37 35.19 29.73
N LEU A 9 51.90 34.85 28.53
CA LEU A 9 50.47 34.83 28.20
C LEU A 9 49.71 33.74 28.97
N LEU A 10 50.33 32.57 29.15
CA LEU A 10 49.74 31.45 29.91
C LEU A 10 49.77 31.74 31.41
N PHE A 11 50.83 32.37 31.93
CA PHE A 11 50.86 32.89 33.29
C PHE A 11 49.80 33.97 33.49
N LEU A 12 49.63 34.89 32.54
CA LEU A 12 48.56 35.89 32.56
C LEU A 12 47.18 35.22 32.53
N PHE A 13 46.97 34.19 31.72
CA PHE A 13 45.69 33.48 31.66
C PHE A 13 45.40 32.71 32.96
N VAL A 14 46.41 32.08 33.57
CA VAL A 14 46.28 31.40 34.87
C VAL A 14 46.11 32.42 36.00
N PHE A 15 46.82 33.55 35.98
CA PHE A 15 46.65 34.63 36.96
C PHE A 15 45.27 35.26 36.83
N LEU A 16 44.83 35.60 35.62
CA LEU A 16 43.51 36.15 35.36
C LEU A 16 42.39 35.18 35.78
N ASN A 17 42.58 33.86 35.62
CA ASN A 17 41.65 32.85 36.13
C ASN A 17 41.76 32.59 37.64
N LYS A 18 42.83 33.06 38.32
CA LYS A 18 43.04 32.90 39.76
C LYS A 18 42.81 34.17 40.58
N ILE A 19 42.53 35.32 39.94
CA ILE A 19 42.03 36.48 40.68
C ILE A 19 40.66 36.09 41.20
N LYS A 20 40.63 35.62 42.46
CA LYS A 20 39.39 35.55 43.23
C LYS A 20 38.89 36.98 43.30
N GLY A 21 37.82 37.28 42.57
CA GLY A 21 37.22 38.60 42.65
C GLY A 21 36.83 38.93 44.09
N GLU A 22 36.96 40.18 44.47
CA GLU A 22 36.64 40.64 45.80
C GLU A 22 35.13 40.78 45.96
N LEU A 23 34.59 40.25 47.05
CA LEU A 23 33.22 40.57 47.47
C LEU A 23 33.17 42.03 47.93
N LEU A 24 32.04 42.70 47.68
CA LEU A 24 31.78 44.01 48.27
C LEU A 24 31.89 43.92 49.80
N LEU A 25 32.62 44.88 50.40
CA LEU A 25 33.01 44.85 51.80
C LEU A 25 31.83 44.60 52.75
N ASP A 26 30.72 45.29 52.54
CA ASP A 26 29.55 45.16 53.40
C ASP A 26 28.85 43.80 53.25
N GLN A 27 28.81 43.24 52.04
CA GLN A 27 28.27 41.89 51.81
C GLN A 27 29.16 40.82 52.47
N ASN A 28 30.49 40.98 52.38
CA ASN A 28 31.46 40.09 53.01
C ASN A 28 31.35 40.14 54.55
N ASN A 29 31.22 41.33 55.12
CA ASN A 29 31.08 41.51 56.57
C ASN A 29 29.75 40.92 57.08
N LEU A 30 28.64 41.21 56.40
CA LEU A 30 27.34 40.70 56.81
C LEU A 30 27.29 39.17 56.72
N SER A 31 27.71 38.58 55.59
CA SER A 31 27.71 37.13 55.41
C SER A 31 28.57 36.40 56.45
N LYS A 32 29.80 36.89 56.75
CA LYS A 32 30.62 36.34 57.85
C LYS A 32 29.90 36.39 59.19
N SER A 33 29.28 37.53 59.50
CA SER A 33 28.56 37.70 60.77
C SER A 33 27.36 36.76 60.88
N MET A 34 26.62 36.55 59.78
CA MET A 34 25.50 35.62 59.72
C MET A 34 25.94 34.16 59.85
N ILE A 35 27.01 33.75 59.17
CA ILE A 35 27.55 32.39 59.27
C ILE A 35 27.95 32.08 60.72
N LEU A 36 28.64 33.02 61.36
CA LEU A 36 29.04 32.88 62.77
C LEU A 36 27.81 32.83 63.69
N LYS A 37 26.86 33.76 63.53
CA LYS A 37 25.67 33.87 64.38
C LYS A 37 24.77 32.64 64.31
N TYR A 38 24.50 32.13 63.10
CA TYR A 38 23.49 31.10 62.88
C TYR A 38 24.04 29.68 62.81
N PHE A 39 25.32 29.51 62.44
CA PHE A 39 25.94 28.21 62.26
C PHE A 39 27.15 27.98 63.16
N ASN A 40 27.59 29.00 63.91
CA ASN A 40 28.79 28.95 64.75
C ASN A 40 30.05 28.54 63.97
N ILE A 41 30.14 28.96 62.70
CA ILE A 41 31.29 28.70 61.81
C ILE A 41 32.06 30.00 61.62
N ILE A 42 33.37 29.97 61.87
CA ILE A 42 34.26 31.09 61.55
C ILE A 42 34.75 30.87 60.11
N ALA A 43 34.15 31.59 59.15
CA ALA A 43 34.53 31.53 57.75
C ALA A 43 35.45 32.70 57.37
N THR A 44 36.66 32.42 56.88
CA THR A 44 37.54 33.44 56.29
C THR A 44 37.00 33.97 54.96
N ASP A 45 36.31 33.10 54.22
CA ASP A 45 35.69 33.34 52.92
C ASP A 45 34.25 32.78 52.96
N PRO A 46 33.21 33.62 53.00
CA PRO A 46 31.81 33.16 52.99
C PRO A 46 31.47 32.26 51.80
N CYS A 47 32.11 32.49 50.65
CA CYS A 47 31.89 31.70 49.43
C CYS A 47 32.43 30.26 49.55
N SER A 48 33.17 29.94 50.61
CA SER A 48 33.67 28.59 50.90
C SER A 48 32.70 27.75 51.74
N THR A 49 31.59 28.35 52.20
CA THR A 49 30.60 27.64 53.02
C THR A 49 29.37 27.27 52.21
N PRO A 50 28.65 26.19 52.57
CA PRO A 50 27.46 25.78 51.81
C PRO A 50 26.29 26.78 51.89
N GLN A 51 26.37 27.77 52.78
CA GLN A 51 25.33 28.79 52.95
C GLN A 51 25.34 29.87 51.86
N PHE A 52 26.48 30.06 51.19
CA PHE A 52 26.65 31.13 50.20
C PHE A 52 27.41 30.60 48.99
N THR A 53 26.80 30.69 47.82
CA THR A 53 27.50 30.44 46.54
C THR A 53 27.74 31.78 45.84
N CYS A 54 28.99 32.03 45.47
CA CYS A 54 29.39 33.27 44.82
C CYS A 54 29.66 33.09 43.33
N GLN A 55 29.47 34.15 42.56
CA GLN A 55 29.77 34.22 41.14
C GLN A 55 30.56 35.50 40.83
N SER A 56 31.45 35.43 39.84
CA SER A 56 32.18 36.62 39.38
C SER A 56 31.31 37.42 38.41
N ASP A 57 31.36 38.75 38.48
CA ASP A 57 30.65 39.61 37.53
C ASP A 57 31.27 39.47 36.13
N TYR A 58 30.42 39.29 35.12
CA TYR A 58 30.87 39.08 33.74
C TYR A 58 31.61 40.30 33.18
N ASN A 59 31.12 41.51 33.50
CA ASN A 59 31.71 42.75 33.03
C ASN A 59 32.93 43.16 33.86
N ASN A 60 32.99 42.72 35.12
CA ASN A 60 34.14 42.94 35.99
C ASN A 60 34.52 41.66 36.76
N PRO A 61 35.35 40.78 36.18
CA PRO A 61 35.76 39.51 36.81
C PRO A 61 36.46 39.67 38.16
N THR A 62 36.96 40.87 38.47
CA THR A 62 37.59 41.18 39.76
C THR A 62 36.58 41.44 40.89
N ILE A 63 35.29 41.49 40.59
CA ILE A 63 34.21 41.64 41.56
C ILE A 63 33.42 40.34 41.64
N GLN A 64 33.21 39.86 42.85
CA GLN A 64 32.28 38.76 43.13
C GLN A 64 31.01 39.28 43.77
N TYR A 65 29.91 38.57 43.53
CA TYR A 65 28.64 38.78 44.21
C TYR A 65 28.08 37.43 44.67
N PHE A 66 27.22 37.48 45.69
CA PHE A 66 26.48 36.31 46.16
C PHE A 66 25.38 35.96 45.16
N ASN A 67 25.49 34.77 44.56
CA ASN A 67 24.51 34.24 43.61
C ASN A 67 23.41 33.46 44.31
N SER A 68 23.77 32.60 45.27
CA SER A 68 22.81 31.77 46.02
C SER A 68 23.04 31.92 47.53
N ILE A 69 21.94 31.99 48.28
CA ILE A 69 21.92 32.06 49.74
C ILE A 69 21.05 30.91 50.25
N LYS A 70 21.62 30.02 51.08
CA LYS A 70 20.93 28.83 51.61
C LYS A 70 21.10 28.72 53.12
N PHE A 71 20.02 28.92 53.86
CA PHE A 71 20.00 28.91 55.32
C PHE A 71 19.10 27.79 55.81
N ALA A 72 19.68 26.65 56.18
CA ALA A 72 18.93 25.51 56.72
C ALA A 72 19.65 24.91 57.92
N LYS A 73 18.89 24.66 58.99
CA LYS A 73 19.35 23.96 60.20
C LYS A 73 18.43 22.78 60.45
N TYR A 74 19.02 21.62 60.72
CA TYR A 74 18.27 20.38 60.99
C TYR A 74 17.97 20.19 62.48
N ASP A 75 17.89 21.28 63.25
CA ASP A 75 17.52 21.21 64.66
C ASP A 75 16.08 21.66 64.90
N SER A 76 15.58 21.39 66.11
CA SER A 76 14.21 21.72 66.50
C SER A 76 14.01 23.20 66.85
N THR A 77 15.07 24.02 66.86
CA THR A 77 14.99 25.41 67.29
C THR A 77 14.68 26.31 66.11
N ILE A 78 13.60 27.08 66.22
CA ILE A 78 13.21 28.05 65.21
C ILE A 78 13.89 29.38 65.53
N THR A 79 14.65 29.91 64.57
CA THR A 79 15.43 31.13 64.73
C THR A 79 14.94 32.21 63.76
N LEU A 80 14.73 33.44 64.28
CA LEU A 80 14.43 34.60 63.44
C LEU A 80 15.70 35.10 62.75
N ILE A 81 15.63 35.25 61.43
CA ILE A 81 16.65 35.96 60.67
C ILE A 81 16.32 37.45 60.71
N THR A 82 17.17 38.26 61.35
CA THR A 82 16.90 39.70 61.57
C THR A 82 17.65 40.61 60.59
N GLU A 83 18.63 40.05 59.88
CA GLU A 83 19.52 40.76 58.98
C GLU A 83 18.82 41.16 57.69
N ASP A 84 19.22 42.30 57.14
CA ASP A 84 18.70 42.78 55.87
C ASP A 84 19.43 42.14 54.68
N PHE A 85 18.74 41.25 53.96
CA PHE A 85 19.30 40.58 52.79
C PHE A 85 19.37 41.50 51.57
N SER A 86 18.75 42.69 51.60
CA SER A 86 18.76 43.64 50.48
C SER A 86 20.16 44.06 50.05
N ILE A 87 21.16 43.84 50.90
CA ILE A 87 22.57 44.07 50.55
C ILE A 87 23.05 43.11 49.45
N PHE A 88 22.46 41.92 49.36
CA PHE A 88 22.76 40.89 48.36
C PHE A 88 21.93 41.07 47.08
N LYS A 89 21.87 42.31 46.55
CA LYS A 89 21.02 42.73 45.41
C LYS A 89 21.10 41.84 44.15
N ASN A 90 22.22 41.15 43.97
CA ASN A 90 22.50 40.28 42.82
C ASN A 90 22.22 38.79 43.07
N ALA A 91 21.73 38.43 44.26
CA ALA A 91 21.32 37.06 44.56
C ALA A 91 20.19 36.63 43.63
N THR A 92 20.33 35.44 43.06
CA THR A 92 19.39 34.86 42.11
C THR A 92 18.46 33.85 42.78
N THR A 93 18.94 33.17 43.82
CA THR A 93 18.19 32.18 44.60
C THR A 93 18.37 32.43 46.09
N ILE A 94 17.28 32.40 46.85
CA ILE A 94 17.31 32.45 48.33
C ILE A 94 16.48 31.28 48.88
N GLU A 95 17.12 30.40 49.65
CA GLU A 95 16.47 29.28 50.33
C GLU A 95 16.59 29.46 51.85
N ILE A 96 15.46 29.67 52.51
CA ILE A 96 15.34 29.67 53.98
C ILE A 96 14.71 28.34 54.38
N GLY A 97 15.56 27.35 54.64
CA GLY A 97 15.19 25.99 55.03
C GLY A 97 14.65 25.87 56.46
N SER A 98 14.55 24.64 56.93
CA SER A 98 14.09 24.32 58.29
C SER A 98 14.91 25.04 59.37
N GLY A 99 14.28 25.34 60.50
CA GLY A 99 14.92 26.01 61.65
C GLY A 99 14.96 27.53 61.55
N PHE A 100 14.47 28.13 60.47
CA PHE A 100 14.47 29.59 60.29
C PHE A 100 13.10 30.14 59.90
N TYR A 101 12.86 31.41 60.24
CA TYR A 101 11.78 32.23 59.69
C TYR A 101 12.27 33.65 59.41
N VAL A 102 11.56 34.35 58.54
CA VAL A 102 11.89 35.72 58.12
C VAL A 102 10.82 36.71 58.59
N PRO A 103 11.19 37.95 58.91
CA PRO A 103 10.25 38.99 59.31
C PRO A 103 9.61 39.65 58.09
N ASP A 104 8.52 40.39 58.28
CA ASP A 104 7.86 41.17 57.22
C ASP A 104 8.82 42.05 56.42
N GLN A 105 9.81 42.64 57.09
CA GLN A 105 10.81 43.51 56.45
C GLN A 105 11.63 42.77 55.37
N PHE A 106 11.86 41.46 55.52
CA PHE A 106 12.53 40.66 54.50
C PHE A 106 11.75 40.68 53.18
N TYR A 107 10.43 40.48 53.24
CA TYR A 107 9.56 40.51 52.08
C TYR A 107 9.48 41.90 51.45
N LEU A 108 9.36 42.95 52.26
CA LEU A 108 9.34 44.34 51.77
C LEU A 108 10.64 44.73 51.06
N ASN A 109 11.75 44.11 51.45
CA ASN A 109 13.07 44.35 50.87
C ASN A 109 13.33 43.56 49.58
N LEU A 110 12.41 42.67 49.15
CA LEU A 110 12.56 41.91 47.89
C LEU A 110 12.65 42.82 46.66
N ILE A 111 12.07 44.03 46.71
CA ILE A 111 12.15 45.01 45.62
C ILE A 111 13.59 45.41 45.25
N ASN A 112 14.52 45.28 46.21
CA ASN A 112 15.92 45.65 46.06
C ASN A 112 16.77 44.59 45.35
N PHE A 113 16.23 43.39 45.13
CA PHE A 113 16.90 42.35 44.37
C PHE A 113 16.63 42.54 42.88
N ASN A 114 17.69 42.62 42.10
CA ASN A 114 17.62 42.87 40.66
C ASN A 114 17.61 41.56 39.85
N ARG A 115 17.99 40.43 40.46
CA ARG A 115 18.19 39.15 39.78
C ARG A 115 17.50 37.96 40.44
N LEU A 116 16.73 38.19 41.52
CA LEU A 116 16.07 37.13 42.27
C LEU A 116 14.97 36.49 41.41
N TYR A 117 15.18 35.24 41.01
CA TYR A 117 14.21 34.47 40.24
C TYR A 117 13.62 33.30 41.05
N GLU A 118 14.21 32.91 42.18
CA GLU A 118 13.75 31.80 43.03
C GLU A 118 13.87 32.14 44.52
N LEU A 119 12.76 31.95 45.26
CA LEU A 119 12.65 32.21 46.68
C LEU A 119 11.92 31.03 47.35
N ASP A 120 12.65 30.27 48.16
CA ASP A 120 12.12 29.12 48.88
C ASP A 120 12.13 29.39 50.38
N ILE A 121 10.96 29.32 51.01
CA ILE A 121 10.77 29.51 52.44
C ILE A 121 10.18 28.22 53.01
N ASN A 122 10.83 27.63 54.00
CA ASN A 122 10.34 26.40 54.61
C ASN A 122 9.09 26.67 55.44
N ARG A 123 9.07 27.75 56.22
CA ARG A 123 7.96 28.07 57.11
C ARG A 123 7.74 29.57 57.23
N GLN A 124 6.48 29.99 57.08
CA GLN A 124 6.03 31.37 57.27
C GLN A 124 4.67 31.35 57.97
N SER A 125 4.64 31.62 59.28
CA SER A 125 3.44 31.48 60.11
C SER A 125 2.49 32.67 60.06
N THR A 126 2.91 33.79 59.49
CA THR A 126 2.10 35.03 59.37
C THR A 126 1.88 35.40 57.91
N THR A 127 0.88 36.24 57.66
CA THR A 127 0.61 36.80 56.33
C THR A 127 1.81 37.58 55.82
N VAL A 128 2.30 37.21 54.64
CA VAL A 128 3.28 38.04 53.89
C VAL A 128 2.68 39.44 53.70
N PRO A 129 3.43 40.54 53.87
CA PRO A 129 2.89 41.89 53.73
C PRO A 129 2.18 42.13 52.40
N ILE A 130 0.98 42.71 52.44
CA ILE A 130 0.11 42.90 51.25
C ILE A 130 0.76 43.77 50.16
N ASN A 131 1.66 44.67 50.55
CA ASN A 131 2.40 45.58 49.68
C ASN A 131 3.73 45.01 49.16
N VAL A 132 4.01 43.72 49.36
CA VAL A 132 5.17 43.05 48.76
C VAL A 132 5.13 43.15 47.22
N ILE A 133 6.29 43.37 46.61
CA ILE A 133 6.45 43.41 45.15
C ILE A 133 7.38 42.27 44.74
N PHE A 134 6.82 41.22 44.12
CA PHE A 134 7.58 40.15 43.49
C PHE A 134 7.91 40.52 42.03
N LYS A 135 9.19 40.39 41.65
CA LYS A 135 9.74 40.68 40.30
C LYS A 135 10.18 39.38 39.63
N ASP A 136 9.37 38.84 38.73
CA ASP A 136 9.67 37.64 37.92
C ASP A 136 10.23 36.46 38.75
N THR A 137 9.73 36.29 39.97
CA THR A 137 10.22 35.32 40.95
C THR A 137 9.34 34.07 40.97
N SER A 138 9.94 32.91 41.25
CA SER A 138 9.24 31.70 41.69
C SER A 138 9.27 31.63 43.20
N LEU A 139 8.11 31.57 43.83
CA LEU A 139 7.98 31.55 45.28
C LEU A 139 7.47 30.19 45.76
N THR A 140 8.23 29.54 46.63
CA THR A 140 7.80 28.34 47.37
C THR A 140 7.71 28.67 48.85
N ILE A 141 6.58 28.32 49.48
CA ILE A 141 6.42 28.33 50.94
C ILE A 141 5.96 26.93 51.37
N TYR A 142 6.82 26.15 52.00
CA TYR A 142 6.49 24.77 52.34
C TYR A 142 5.40 24.67 53.43
N GLN A 143 5.43 25.55 54.44
CA GLN A 143 4.43 25.68 55.50
C GLN A 143 3.98 27.14 55.63
N TYR A 144 2.71 27.44 55.36
CA TYR A 144 2.18 28.81 55.37
C TYR A 144 0.97 28.97 56.29
N GLY A 145 1.03 29.90 57.24
CA GLY A 145 -0.04 30.22 58.20
C GLY A 145 -0.70 31.58 57.97
N GLY A 146 -0.45 32.20 56.81
CA GLY A 146 -0.95 33.53 56.47
C GLY A 146 -2.08 33.53 55.44
N MET A 147 -2.55 34.73 55.11
CA MET A 147 -3.47 34.94 53.99
C MET A 147 -2.71 34.97 52.67
N VAL A 148 -3.12 34.14 51.70
CA VAL A 148 -2.70 34.25 50.29
C VAL A 148 -3.54 35.35 49.64
N HIS A 149 -3.11 36.60 49.85
CA HIS A 149 -3.82 37.81 49.43
C HIS A 149 -3.65 38.11 47.93
N ASN A 150 -4.38 39.11 47.44
CA ASN A 150 -4.38 39.53 46.03
C ASN A 150 -2.98 39.82 45.46
N GLY A 151 -2.09 40.43 46.25
CA GLY A 151 -0.71 40.74 45.88
C GLY A 151 0.11 39.56 45.34
N PHE A 152 -0.14 38.31 45.78
CA PHE A 152 0.52 37.14 45.19
C PHE A 152 0.15 36.99 43.70
N PHE A 153 -1.12 37.19 43.37
CA PHE A 153 -1.66 36.99 42.03
C PHE A 153 -1.65 38.24 41.16
N THR A 154 -1.50 39.45 41.70
CA THR A 154 -1.31 40.68 40.88
C THR A 154 0.16 41.02 40.64
N SER A 155 1.07 40.23 41.20
CA SER A 155 2.50 40.38 40.99
C SER A 155 2.98 39.73 39.68
N SER A 156 4.28 39.82 39.43
CA SER A 156 4.95 39.13 38.33
C SER A 156 5.48 37.74 38.69
N LEU A 157 4.95 37.09 39.74
CA LEU A 157 5.33 35.71 40.06
C LEU A 157 5.07 34.80 38.85
N GLY A 158 6.10 34.05 38.43
CA GLY A 158 5.97 33.00 37.41
C GLY A 158 5.43 31.70 38.00
N SER A 159 5.80 31.42 39.25
CA SER A 159 5.37 30.23 40.01
C SER A 159 5.06 30.60 41.45
N LEU A 160 3.97 30.05 41.98
CA LEU A 160 3.60 30.12 43.38
C LEU A 160 3.31 28.71 43.90
N SER A 161 4.06 28.27 44.90
CA SER A 161 3.86 26.96 45.52
C SER A 161 3.72 27.08 47.02
N ILE A 162 2.59 26.65 47.55
CA ILE A 162 2.35 26.52 48.98
C ILE A 162 2.00 25.05 49.24
N SER A 163 2.83 24.35 50.00
CA SER A 163 2.67 22.89 50.15
C SER A 163 1.83 22.48 51.35
N MET A 164 1.89 23.21 52.46
CA MET A 164 1.13 22.90 53.68
C MET A 164 0.55 24.15 54.33
N ALA A 165 -0.71 24.04 54.76
CA ALA A 165 -1.40 25.06 55.53
C ALA A 165 -1.13 24.90 57.02
N GLU A 166 -0.66 25.97 57.66
CA GLU A 166 -0.54 26.10 59.11
C GLU A 166 -1.79 26.80 59.69
N PRO A 167 -1.99 26.79 61.02
CA PRO A 167 -3.03 27.60 61.66
C PRO A 167 -2.96 29.06 61.20
N GLY A 168 -4.11 29.63 60.79
CA GLY A 168 -4.21 30.99 60.24
C GLY A 168 -4.20 31.05 58.71
N TYR A 169 -3.87 29.95 58.02
CA TYR A 169 -3.93 29.90 56.56
C TYR A 169 -5.31 30.29 56.03
N SER A 170 -5.32 31.20 55.06
CA SER A 170 -6.50 31.55 54.29
C SER A 170 -6.12 31.95 52.87
N ILE A 171 -7.07 31.92 51.95
CA ILE A 171 -6.88 32.36 50.56
C ILE A 171 -8.04 33.24 50.12
N ILE A 172 -7.76 34.19 49.23
CA ILE A 172 -8.81 35.00 48.58
C ILE A 172 -9.87 34.12 47.92
N SER A 173 -11.10 34.61 47.79
CA SER A 173 -12.21 33.82 47.24
C SER A 173 -12.22 33.74 45.71
N SER A 174 -11.53 34.66 45.00
CA SER A 174 -11.45 34.66 43.54
C SER A 174 -10.05 35.04 43.06
N PHE A 175 -9.58 34.42 41.97
CA PHE A 175 -8.31 34.82 41.37
C PHE A 175 -8.47 36.15 40.62
N PRO A 176 -7.57 37.14 40.82
CA PRO A 176 -7.49 38.27 39.91
C PRO A 176 -6.90 37.83 38.56
N PRO A 177 -6.99 38.68 37.52
CA PRO A 177 -6.30 38.45 36.26
C PRO A 177 -4.79 38.34 36.44
N ASN A 178 -4.19 37.27 35.91
CA ASN A 178 -2.75 37.10 35.81
C ASN A 178 -2.39 36.28 34.57
N THR A 179 -1.50 36.81 33.73
CA THR A 179 -0.99 36.14 32.52
C THR A 179 0.44 35.62 32.67
N LEU A 180 1.13 35.96 33.76
CA LEU A 180 2.53 35.61 34.04
C LEU A 180 2.65 34.36 34.92
N LEU A 181 1.69 34.11 35.81
CA LEU A 181 1.68 32.94 36.69
C LEU A 181 1.35 31.67 35.89
N TYR A 182 2.36 30.84 35.63
CA TYR A 182 2.22 29.62 34.84
C TYR A 182 2.20 28.34 35.69
N ASN A 183 2.66 28.37 36.94
CA ASN A 183 2.61 27.24 37.87
C ASN A 183 2.01 27.66 39.22
N LEU A 184 1.02 26.91 39.70
CA LEU A 184 0.34 27.16 40.96
C LEU A 184 0.17 25.87 41.77
N GLU A 185 0.66 25.87 43.01
CA GLU A 185 0.44 24.82 44.00
C GLU A 185 -0.17 25.45 45.25
N LEU A 186 -1.33 24.95 45.69
CA LEU A 186 -2.06 25.49 46.84
C LEU A 186 -2.63 24.38 47.72
N PRO A 187 -2.58 24.52 49.06
CA PRO A 187 -3.34 23.70 49.96
C PRO A 187 -4.78 24.18 50.05
N ILE A 188 -5.69 23.23 50.13
CA ILE A 188 -7.12 23.39 50.35
C ILE A 188 -7.42 22.85 51.74
N THR A 189 -8.06 23.66 52.57
CA THR A 189 -8.37 23.34 53.97
C THR A 189 -9.89 23.42 54.19
N PRO A 190 -10.42 23.00 55.37
CA PRO A 190 -11.85 23.09 55.64
C PRO A 190 -12.39 24.53 55.59
N THR A 191 -11.52 25.52 55.81
CA THR A 191 -11.85 26.95 55.86
C THR A 191 -11.45 27.70 54.59
N SER A 192 -10.79 27.05 53.63
CA SER A 192 -10.24 27.71 52.45
C SER A 192 -10.25 26.76 51.24
N GLY A 193 -11.23 26.98 50.37
CA GLY A 193 -11.35 26.30 49.08
C GLY A 193 -10.41 26.87 48.00
N LEU A 194 -10.48 26.32 46.79
CA LEU A 194 -9.78 26.92 45.65
C LEU A 194 -10.54 28.20 45.26
N PRO A 195 -9.84 29.31 44.99
CA PRO A 195 -10.48 30.52 44.50
C PRO A 195 -11.24 30.26 43.18
N TYR A 196 -12.37 30.91 43.00
CA TYR A 196 -13.13 30.87 41.74
C TYR A 196 -12.57 31.87 40.71
N GLY A 197 -12.87 31.67 39.42
CA GLY A 197 -12.54 32.61 38.35
C GLY A 197 -11.20 32.34 37.68
N GLY A 198 -11.20 31.64 36.54
CA GLY A 198 -10.02 31.34 35.71
C GLY A 198 -9.47 32.54 34.95
N HIS A 199 -9.27 33.65 35.64
CA HIS A 199 -8.54 34.80 35.14
C HIS A 199 -7.01 34.58 35.15
N LEU A 200 -6.54 33.42 35.62
CA LEU A 200 -5.16 32.96 35.48
C LEU A 200 -4.90 32.42 34.06
N ASN A 201 -5.03 33.29 33.07
CA ASN A 201 -4.86 32.93 31.65
C ASN A 201 -3.45 32.40 31.35
N GLY A 202 -2.44 32.69 32.17
CA GLY A 202 -1.09 32.15 32.02
C GLY A 202 -0.92 30.71 32.54
N LEU A 203 -1.88 30.18 33.29
CA LEU A 203 -1.69 28.96 34.08
C LEU A 203 -1.55 27.70 33.21
N VAL A 204 -0.41 27.02 33.33
CA VAL A 204 -0.06 25.78 32.61
C VAL A 204 -0.09 24.57 33.55
N SER A 205 0.28 24.74 34.82
CA SER A 205 0.33 23.67 35.82
C SER A 205 -0.39 24.07 37.10
N LEU A 206 -1.31 23.22 37.55
CA LEU A 206 -2.07 23.40 38.79
C LEU A 206 -1.94 22.16 39.68
N LYS A 207 -1.52 22.37 40.92
CA LYS A 207 -1.43 21.35 41.96
C LYS A 207 -2.29 21.73 43.16
N VAL A 208 -3.27 20.90 43.45
CA VAL A 208 -4.26 21.10 44.52
C VAL A 208 -3.98 20.10 45.63
N LEU A 209 -3.68 20.58 46.82
CA LEU A 209 -3.32 19.76 47.97
C LEU A 209 -4.42 19.80 49.04
N ILE A 210 -5.24 18.77 49.08
CA ILE A 210 -6.36 18.65 50.01
C ILE A 210 -5.81 18.23 51.39
N GLN A 211 -6.02 19.04 52.44
CA GLN A 211 -5.44 18.83 53.77
C GLN A 211 -6.46 18.85 54.90
N GLY A 212 -6.29 17.93 55.85
CA GLY A 212 -7.01 17.88 57.12
C GLY A 212 -8.37 17.17 57.06
N ASP A 213 -9.03 17.05 58.22
CA ASP A 213 -10.40 16.55 58.31
C ASP A 213 -11.36 17.64 57.82
N LEU A 214 -11.56 17.66 56.52
CA LEU A 214 -12.50 18.53 55.85
C LEU A 214 -13.90 18.10 56.29
N GLY A 215 -14.54 18.85 57.20
CA GLY A 215 -15.94 18.61 57.54
C GLY A 215 -16.83 18.47 56.29
N THR A 216 -18.03 17.91 56.45
CA THR A 216 -18.91 17.40 55.37
C THR A 216 -19.26 18.35 54.21
N ASN A 217 -18.86 19.63 54.24
CA ASN A 217 -19.36 20.67 53.35
C ASN A 217 -18.35 21.15 52.29
N LEU A 218 -17.13 20.61 52.23
CA LEU A 218 -16.18 21.02 51.19
C LEU A 218 -16.37 20.19 49.91
N ALA A 219 -16.67 20.86 48.79
CA ALA A 219 -16.65 20.27 47.46
C ALA A 219 -15.38 20.70 46.71
N LEU A 220 -14.85 19.82 45.85
CA LEU A 220 -13.86 20.27 44.86
C LEU A 220 -14.53 21.29 43.93
N PRO A 221 -13.82 22.36 43.53
CA PRO A 221 -14.34 23.32 42.56
C PRO A 221 -14.70 22.61 41.27
N ASN A 222 -15.78 23.03 40.60
CA ASN A 222 -16.18 22.45 39.32
C ASN A 222 -15.96 23.38 38.12
N ASN A 223 -15.01 24.30 38.22
CA ASN A 223 -14.69 25.30 37.21
C ASN A 223 -13.23 25.20 36.71
N PHE A 224 -12.63 24.00 36.72
CA PHE A 224 -11.27 23.79 36.22
C PHE A 224 -11.11 24.11 34.72
N ASN A 225 -12.21 24.11 33.98
CA ASN A 225 -12.27 24.47 32.56
C ASN A 225 -12.02 25.96 32.28
N GLU A 226 -12.05 26.81 33.31
CA GLU A 226 -11.73 28.23 33.15
C GLU A 226 -10.22 28.46 32.92
N PHE A 227 -9.36 27.49 33.29
CA PHE A 227 -7.93 27.53 33.00
C PHE A 227 -7.63 27.08 31.57
N ILE A 228 -7.86 27.97 30.61
CA ILE A 228 -7.77 27.68 29.16
C ILE A 228 -6.40 27.15 28.69
N ASN A 229 -5.34 27.44 29.45
CA ASN A 229 -3.96 27.07 29.15
C ASN A 229 -3.44 25.88 29.98
N LEU A 230 -4.29 25.27 30.81
CA LEU A 230 -3.86 24.21 31.72
C LEU A 230 -3.48 22.92 30.98
N GLU A 231 -2.23 22.51 31.14
CA GLU A 231 -1.67 21.29 30.56
C GLU A 231 -1.48 20.19 31.60
N SER A 232 -1.19 20.57 32.85
CA SER A 232 -0.96 19.64 33.95
C SER A 232 -1.87 19.93 35.14
N LEU A 233 -2.62 18.91 35.58
CA LEU A 233 -3.44 18.97 36.77
C LEU A 233 -3.04 17.86 37.75
N TYR A 234 -2.69 18.25 38.97
CA TYR A 234 -2.33 17.36 40.06
C TYR A 234 -3.28 17.57 41.23
N ILE A 235 -3.88 16.51 41.75
CA ILE A 235 -4.73 16.55 42.95
C ILE A 235 -4.17 15.54 43.96
N SER A 236 -3.89 15.98 45.19
CA SER A 236 -3.41 15.07 46.24
C SER A 236 -4.12 15.29 47.55
N PHE A 237 -4.35 14.19 48.26
CA PHE A 237 -5.06 14.16 49.52
C PHE A 237 -4.09 13.78 50.65
N TYR A 238 -3.93 14.68 51.62
CA TYR A 238 -3.22 14.45 52.87
C TYR A 238 -4.28 14.37 53.98
N SER A 239 -4.53 13.15 54.49
CA SER A 239 -5.34 12.86 55.68
C SER A 239 -6.82 13.31 55.67
N THR A 240 -7.64 12.81 54.75
CA THR A 240 -9.10 13.07 54.76
C THR A 240 -9.88 11.82 55.20
N TYR A 241 -11.09 11.97 55.79
CA TYR A 241 -12.02 10.85 55.98
C TYR A 241 -13.18 10.88 54.97
N HIS A 242 -13.25 11.93 54.17
CA HIS A 242 -14.34 12.23 53.25
C HIS A 242 -13.93 11.96 51.81
N THR A 243 -14.90 11.56 50.99
CA THR A 243 -14.71 11.32 49.57
C THR A 243 -15.21 12.49 48.72
N PHE A 244 -14.47 12.87 47.69
CA PHE A 244 -14.76 13.97 46.78
C PHE A 244 -15.20 13.44 45.41
N GLN A 245 -16.22 14.04 44.80
CA GLN A 245 -16.54 13.72 43.41
C GLN A 245 -15.50 14.36 42.48
N LEU A 246 -15.03 13.61 41.47
CA LEU A 246 -14.18 14.16 40.42
C LEU A 246 -14.92 15.27 39.66
N PRO A 247 -14.38 16.51 39.61
CA PRO A 247 -15.01 17.62 38.90
C PRO A 247 -15.24 17.32 37.42
N SER A 248 -16.48 17.50 36.94
CA SER A 248 -16.84 17.25 35.54
C SER A 248 -16.17 18.25 34.57
N SER A 249 -15.84 19.45 35.03
CA SER A 249 -15.12 20.48 34.26
C SER A 249 -13.74 20.02 33.77
N ILE A 250 -13.10 19.07 34.45
CA ILE A 250 -11.79 18.53 34.00
C ILE A 250 -11.89 18.00 32.57
N LYS A 251 -13.03 17.39 32.20
CA LYS A 251 -13.29 16.85 30.86
C LYS A 251 -13.36 17.91 29.75
N GLN A 252 -13.33 19.19 30.09
CA GLN A 252 -13.43 20.30 29.14
C GLN A 252 -12.08 21.01 28.92
N ILE A 253 -11.03 20.64 29.67
CA ILE A 253 -9.70 21.25 29.57
C ILE A 253 -9.01 20.73 28.31
N GLN A 254 -9.08 21.49 27.21
CA GLN A 254 -8.61 21.05 25.88
C GLN A 254 -7.09 20.82 25.79
N LYS A 255 -6.31 21.51 26.61
CA LYS A 255 -4.84 21.42 26.59
C LYS A 255 -4.27 20.41 27.58
N LEU A 256 -5.10 19.80 28.42
CA LEU A 256 -4.66 18.84 29.42
C LEU A 256 -3.91 17.69 28.74
N ASN A 257 -2.67 17.46 29.15
CA ASN A 257 -1.82 16.36 28.69
C ASN A 257 -1.21 15.57 29.87
N SER A 258 -1.38 16.05 31.10
CA SER A 258 -0.90 15.42 32.33
C SER A 258 -1.96 15.51 33.42
N PHE A 259 -2.37 14.36 33.95
CA PHE A 259 -3.33 14.27 35.03
C PHE A 259 -2.85 13.33 36.12
N THR A 260 -2.74 13.87 37.34
CA THR A 260 -2.24 13.15 38.50
C THR A 260 -3.24 13.19 39.64
N ILE A 261 -3.49 12.03 40.25
CA ILE A 261 -4.24 11.93 41.50
C ILE A 261 -3.44 11.09 42.50
N SER A 262 -3.31 11.59 43.73
CA SER A 262 -2.67 10.88 44.85
C SER A 262 -3.56 10.85 46.09
N GLY A 263 -4.02 9.68 46.52
CA GLY A 263 -4.83 9.47 47.73
C GLY A 263 -6.27 9.02 47.46
N ASP A 264 -6.82 8.17 48.33
CA ASP A 264 -7.98 7.31 48.04
C ASP A 264 -9.37 7.94 48.25
N TYR A 265 -9.40 9.26 48.20
CA TYR A 265 -10.53 10.05 48.66
C TYR A 265 -11.25 10.74 47.51
N ILE A 266 -10.98 10.32 46.28
CA ILE A 266 -11.73 10.79 45.12
C ILE A 266 -12.60 9.66 44.60
N LEU A 267 -13.83 10.00 44.23
CA LEU A 267 -14.76 9.12 43.56
C LEU A 267 -14.69 9.42 42.06
N PRO A 268 -14.68 8.38 41.22
CA PRO A 268 -14.72 8.54 39.78
C PRO A 268 -16.07 9.13 39.35
N PRO A 269 -16.22 9.53 38.08
CA PRO A 269 -17.54 9.84 37.52
C PRO A 269 -18.55 8.72 37.79
N SER A 270 -19.84 9.05 37.90
CA SER A 270 -20.91 8.09 38.23
C SER A 270 -21.00 6.89 37.28
N ASN A 271 -20.56 7.05 36.03
CA ASN A 271 -20.48 5.96 35.04
C ASN A 271 -19.17 5.15 35.10
N GLY A 272 -18.27 5.46 36.04
CA GLY A 272 -16.96 4.80 36.19
C GLY A 272 -15.93 5.11 35.09
N LEU A 273 -16.29 5.91 34.07
CA LEU A 273 -15.46 6.17 32.90
C LEU A 273 -14.69 7.50 33.01
N LEU A 274 -13.36 7.39 32.98
CA LEU A 274 -12.44 8.49 32.73
C LEU A 274 -12.15 8.61 31.23
N ASP A 275 -12.86 9.50 30.56
CA ASP A 275 -12.63 9.79 29.14
C ASP A 275 -11.79 11.06 28.96
N PHE A 276 -10.55 10.89 28.49
CA PHE A 276 -9.61 11.93 28.05
C PHE A 276 -9.38 11.93 26.54
N SER A 277 -10.13 11.13 25.77
CA SER A 277 -9.98 11.06 24.32
C SER A 277 -10.34 12.37 23.60
N TYR A 278 -11.09 13.25 24.27
CA TYR A 278 -11.44 14.58 23.78
C TYR A 278 -10.22 15.50 23.56
N THR A 279 -9.10 15.24 24.25
CA THR A 279 -7.87 16.06 24.12
C THR A 279 -7.21 15.89 22.74
N GLY A 280 -7.44 14.76 22.07
CA GLY A 280 -6.80 14.41 20.80
C GLY A 280 -5.27 14.23 20.89
N LYS A 281 -4.69 14.20 22.10
CA LYS A 281 -3.25 14.19 22.34
C LYS A 281 -2.84 13.08 23.32
N PRO A 282 -1.58 12.59 23.25
CA PRO A 282 -1.05 11.68 24.25
C PRO A 282 -1.15 12.25 25.67
N MET A 283 -1.71 11.44 26.57
CA MET A 283 -1.92 11.79 27.98
C MET A 283 -0.89 11.10 28.88
N PHE A 284 -0.47 11.78 29.96
CA PHE A 284 0.18 11.19 31.10
C PHE A 284 -0.79 11.05 32.26
N LEU A 285 -1.05 9.81 32.67
CA LEU A 285 -1.88 9.52 33.82
C LEU A 285 -1.01 8.97 34.95
N TYR A 286 -1.04 9.61 36.11
CA TYR A 286 -0.37 9.11 37.31
C TYR A 286 -1.38 8.97 38.45
N PHE A 287 -1.56 7.75 38.93
CA PHE A 287 -2.50 7.42 39.98
C PHE A 287 -1.77 6.73 41.13
N HIS A 288 -1.89 7.28 42.32
CA HIS A 288 -1.18 6.81 43.51
C HIS A 288 -2.15 6.67 44.68
N TYR A 289 -2.16 5.51 45.35
CA TYR A 289 -3.09 5.22 46.45
C TYR A 289 -4.58 5.37 46.10
N LEU A 290 -5.01 4.81 44.96
CA LEU A 290 -6.40 4.85 44.50
C LEU A 290 -7.05 3.47 44.54
N SER A 291 -7.55 3.03 45.69
CA SER A 291 -8.23 1.73 45.82
C SER A 291 -9.74 1.82 45.61
N ASN A 292 -10.39 2.84 46.14
CA ASN A 292 -11.82 3.12 45.98
C ASN A 292 -12.14 3.78 44.63
N PHE A 293 -11.20 4.55 44.07
CA PHE A 293 -11.45 5.28 42.84
C PHE A 293 -11.82 4.39 41.65
N PHE A 294 -11.26 3.19 41.55
CA PHE A 294 -11.58 2.26 40.46
C PHE A 294 -12.68 1.25 40.83
N SER A 295 -13.21 1.30 42.06
CA SER A 295 -14.19 0.32 42.54
C SER A 295 -15.54 0.37 41.81
N THR A 296 -15.90 1.53 41.25
CA THR A 296 -17.13 1.68 40.47
C THR A 296 -16.95 1.39 38.98
N CYS A 297 -15.70 1.19 38.53
CA CYS A 297 -15.48 0.76 37.17
C CYS A 297 -15.90 -0.71 37.03
N THR A 298 -17.00 -0.93 36.31
CA THR A 298 -17.59 -2.27 36.10
C THR A 298 -17.54 -2.71 34.64
N GLN A 299 -17.18 -1.82 33.71
CA GLN A 299 -17.17 -2.07 32.26
C GLN A 299 -15.89 -1.54 31.62
N LYS A 300 -15.37 -2.25 30.62
CA LYS A 300 -14.24 -1.82 29.80
C LYS A 300 -14.73 -0.81 28.73
N PRO A 301 -14.03 0.31 28.49
CA PRO A 301 -12.83 0.77 29.19
C PRO A 301 -13.14 1.59 30.45
N CYS A 302 -12.38 1.42 31.53
CA CYS A 302 -12.40 2.37 32.67
C CYS A 302 -11.79 3.73 32.30
N ILE A 303 -10.78 3.70 31.44
CA ILE A 303 -9.98 4.85 31.07
C ILE A 303 -9.89 4.86 29.55
N LYS A 304 -10.29 5.98 28.94
CA LYS A 304 -10.20 6.20 27.50
C LYS A 304 -9.27 7.38 27.24
N VAL A 305 -8.23 7.15 26.44
CA VAL A 305 -7.19 8.14 26.11
C VAL A 305 -6.85 8.06 24.62
N SER A 306 -6.16 9.06 24.09
CA SER A 306 -5.62 9.01 22.72
C SER A 306 -4.37 8.11 22.64
N LYS A 307 -4.07 7.60 21.44
CA LYS A 307 -2.87 6.79 21.18
C LYS A 307 -1.59 7.54 21.55
N GLY A 308 -0.57 6.83 22.07
CA GLY A 308 0.69 7.44 22.52
C GLY A 308 0.73 7.76 24.01
N SER A 309 -0.37 7.51 24.74
CA SER A 309 -0.48 7.84 26.15
C SER A 309 0.41 6.97 27.04
N ARG A 310 0.60 7.40 28.28
CA ARG A 310 1.33 6.68 29.34
C ARG A 310 0.53 6.65 30.64
N ILE A 311 0.64 5.55 31.37
CA ILE A 311 -0.04 5.33 32.64
C ILE A 311 0.91 4.81 33.71
N ASN A 312 0.81 5.40 34.89
CA ASN A 312 1.50 5.02 36.11
C ASN A 312 0.48 4.72 37.20
N LEU A 313 0.39 3.48 37.65
CA LEU A 313 -0.47 3.02 38.73
C LEU A 313 0.40 2.56 39.91
N TYR A 314 0.36 3.28 41.02
CA TYR A 314 1.11 2.96 42.22
C TYR A 314 0.16 2.72 43.39
N ARG A 315 0.33 1.59 44.09
CA ARG A 315 -0.41 1.24 45.32
C ARG A 315 -1.94 1.45 45.18
N SER A 316 -2.47 1.17 44.00
CA SER A 316 -3.86 1.41 43.62
C SER A 316 -4.57 0.08 43.33
N SER A 317 -5.81 -0.07 43.77
CA SER A 317 -6.58 -1.31 43.56
C SER A 317 -7.44 -1.16 42.29
N VAL A 318 -7.08 -1.85 41.21
CA VAL A 318 -7.86 -1.84 39.96
C VAL A 318 -7.81 -3.19 39.26
N SER A 319 -8.94 -3.63 38.71
CA SER A 319 -8.95 -4.78 37.80
C SER A 319 -8.32 -4.38 36.47
N LEU A 320 -7.15 -4.93 36.16
CA LEU A 320 -6.41 -4.61 34.93
C LEU A 320 -7.15 -5.04 33.66
N ASP A 321 -8.07 -6.01 33.77
CA ASP A 321 -8.90 -6.46 32.65
C ASP A 321 -9.92 -5.39 32.21
N LEU A 322 -10.25 -4.45 33.10
CA LEU A 322 -11.14 -3.34 32.81
C LEU A 322 -10.41 -2.12 32.22
N ILE A 323 -9.08 -2.11 32.27
CA ILE A 323 -8.26 -1.08 31.63
C ILE A 323 -7.92 -1.52 30.20
N ASP A 324 -8.27 -0.69 29.23
CA ASP A 324 -7.84 -0.88 27.85
C ASP A 324 -6.46 -0.24 27.64
N PHE A 325 -5.41 -1.05 27.62
CA PHE A 325 -4.03 -0.58 27.43
C PHE A 325 -3.65 -0.31 25.96
N THR A 326 -4.54 -0.54 24.99
CA THR A 326 -4.24 -0.41 23.55
C THR A 326 -3.76 0.98 23.15
N ASN A 327 -4.24 2.03 23.81
CA ASN A 327 -3.81 3.41 23.55
C ASN A 327 -2.60 3.86 24.40
N PHE A 328 -2.15 3.05 25.36
CA PHE A 328 -0.99 3.33 26.21
C PHE A 328 0.31 2.78 25.59
N THR A 329 0.64 3.31 24.41
CA THR A 329 1.75 2.80 23.61
C THR A 329 3.12 3.36 24.03
N ASN A 330 3.18 4.38 24.89
CA ASN A 330 4.45 4.92 25.36
C ASN A 330 4.96 4.15 26.59
N SER A 331 4.19 4.15 27.68
CA SER A 331 4.56 3.38 28.88
C SER A 331 3.37 2.92 29.70
N ILE A 332 3.46 1.69 30.20
CA ILE A 332 2.55 1.11 31.18
C ILE A 332 3.38 0.76 32.41
N ILE A 333 3.14 1.46 33.52
CA ILE A 333 3.83 1.21 34.80
C ILE A 333 2.77 0.89 35.84
N ILE A 334 2.87 -0.29 36.43
CA ILE A 334 1.96 -0.76 37.47
C ILE A 334 2.83 -1.30 38.60
N ASN A 335 2.62 -0.80 39.81
CA ASN A 335 3.29 -1.23 41.02
C ASN A 335 2.27 -1.26 42.17
N ASN A 336 1.48 -2.33 42.20
CA ASN A 336 0.34 -2.55 43.07
C ASN A 336 0.53 -3.85 43.85
N HIS A 337 1.39 -3.81 44.88
CA HIS A 337 1.69 -4.96 45.74
C HIS A 337 0.48 -5.47 46.57
N THR A 338 -0.62 -4.71 46.61
CA THR A 338 -1.77 -4.98 47.49
C THR A 338 -2.83 -5.90 46.89
N GLN A 339 -2.67 -6.33 45.63
CA GLN A 339 -3.71 -7.10 44.94
C GLN A 339 -3.48 -8.62 45.04
N PRO A 340 -4.56 -9.43 45.00
CA PRO A 340 -4.45 -10.88 44.98
C PRO A 340 -3.69 -11.37 43.75
N GLN A 341 -3.18 -12.61 43.84
CA GLN A 341 -2.48 -13.26 42.74
C GLN A 341 -3.36 -13.33 41.48
N ARG A 342 -2.75 -13.04 40.32
CA ARG A 342 -3.42 -13.02 39.01
C ARG A 342 -2.44 -13.25 37.87
N THR A 343 -2.94 -13.57 36.68
CA THR A 343 -2.11 -13.70 35.48
C THR A 343 -1.78 -12.33 34.87
N LEU A 344 -0.74 -12.29 34.04
CA LEU A 344 -0.36 -11.09 33.28
C LEU A 344 -1.45 -10.72 32.27
N PRO A 345 -1.78 -9.42 32.10
CA PRO A 345 -2.72 -8.98 31.07
C PRO A 345 -2.12 -9.19 29.66
N VAL A 346 -2.93 -9.66 28.72
CA VAL A 346 -2.53 -9.87 27.31
C VAL A 346 -3.48 -9.14 26.38
N ASN A 347 -4.77 -9.45 26.45
CA ASN A 347 -5.79 -8.98 25.52
C ASN A 347 -6.10 -7.47 25.61
N THR A 348 -5.47 -6.77 26.54
CA THR A 348 -5.66 -5.33 26.74
C THR A 348 -4.47 -4.51 26.22
N ILE A 349 -3.34 -5.12 25.84
CA ILE A 349 -2.11 -4.42 25.45
C ILE A 349 -1.86 -4.56 23.95
N ASP A 350 -1.53 -3.46 23.27
CA ASP A 350 -1.00 -3.49 21.90
C ASP A 350 0.52 -3.65 21.92
N PHE A 351 0.98 -4.89 22.10
CA PHE A 351 2.41 -5.23 22.21
C PHE A 351 3.24 -4.83 20.98
N LYS A 352 2.62 -4.63 19.81
CA LYS A 352 3.31 -4.18 18.59
C LYS A 352 3.69 -2.70 18.66
N GLN A 353 2.96 -1.91 19.46
CA GLN A 353 3.12 -0.46 19.54
C GLN A 353 3.66 -0.01 20.90
N THR A 354 3.43 -0.78 21.98
CA THR A 354 3.88 -0.43 23.33
C THR A 354 5.41 -0.45 23.43
N GLN A 355 5.97 0.68 23.88
CA GLN A 355 7.42 0.85 23.98
C GLN A 355 7.99 0.36 25.31
N TYR A 356 7.28 0.55 26.42
CA TYR A 356 7.73 0.23 27.77
C TYR A 356 6.62 -0.38 28.65
N ILE A 357 6.95 -1.47 29.34
CA ILE A 357 6.06 -2.14 30.29
C ILE A 357 6.85 -2.43 31.58
N ASP A 358 6.36 -1.91 32.70
CA ASP A 358 6.83 -2.26 34.04
C ASP A 358 5.65 -2.74 34.88
N LEU A 359 5.67 -4.04 35.16
CA LEU A 359 4.70 -4.75 35.98
C LEU A 359 5.40 -5.40 37.17
N SER A 360 6.51 -4.83 37.63
CA SER A 360 7.27 -5.36 38.75
C SER A 360 6.53 -5.25 40.09
N MET A 361 6.75 -6.21 40.99
CA MET A 361 6.20 -6.18 42.36
C MET A 361 4.65 -6.19 42.45
N ASN A 362 3.95 -6.98 41.64
CA ASN A 362 2.47 -7.00 41.55
C ASN A 362 1.81 -8.35 41.88
N ASN A 363 2.55 -9.31 42.43
CA ASN A 363 2.06 -10.67 42.72
C ASN A 363 1.53 -11.44 41.49
N PHE A 364 2.01 -11.15 40.27
CA PHE A 364 1.60 -11.91 39.09
C PHE A 364 2.04 -13.37 39.18
N ILE A 365 1.18 -14.31 38.79
CA ILE A 365 1.42 -15.76 38.78
C ILE A 365 1.33 -16.33 37.36
N GLY A 366 1.82 -17.56 37.19
CA GLY A 366 1.70 -18.32 35.96
C GLY A 366 2.84 -18.08 34.97
N THR A 367 2.60 -18.40 33.71
CA THR A 367 3.59 -18.30 32.62
C THR A 367 3.62 -16.87 32.07
N ILE A 368 4.81 -16.39 31.69
CA ILE A 368 4.92 -15.17 30.87
C ILE A 368 4.40 -15.47 29.45
N PRO A 369 3.36 -14.79 28.96
CA PRO A 369 2.82 -14.99 27.61
C PRO A 369 3.82 -14.62 26.51
N GLU A 370 3.73 -15.26 25.33
CA GLU A 370 4.64 -15.02 24.20
C GLU A 370 4.53 -13.58 23.66
N GLU A 371 3.41 -12.90 23.86
CA GLU A 371 3.19 -11.52 23.41
C GLU A 371 4.16 -10.53 24.07
N TYR A 372 4.58 -10.79 25.31
CA TYR A 372 5.58 -9.97 26.01
C TYR A 372 6.96 -10.02 25.34
N CYS A 373 7.21 -11.02 24.47
CA CYS A 373 8.42 -11.09 23.66
C CYS A 373 8.54 -9.95 22.65
N GLN A 374 7.44 -9.26 22.33
CA GLN A 374 7.45 -8.12 21.40
C GLN A 374 7.97 -6.84 22.07
N ILE A 375 8.12 -6.81 23.40
CA ILE A 375 8.75 -5.71 24.12
C ILE A 375 10.25 -5.93 24.23
N LYS A 376 11.04 -4.89 23.93
CA LYS A 376 12.50 -4.97 24.03
C LYS A 376 12.95 -5.23 25.49
N PRO A 377 14.02 -6.00 25.73
CA PRO A 377 14.40 -6.43 27.08
C PRO A 377 14.64 -5.29 28.09
N ASN A 378 15.27 -4.19 27.68
CA ASN A 378 15.50 -3.03 28.56
C ASN A 378 14.22 -2.28 28.94
N ASN A 379 13.16 -2.49 28.18
CA ASN A 379 11.88 -1.82 28.31
C ASN A 379 10.80 -2.73 28.92
N LEU A 380 11.16 -3.95 29.31
CA LEU A 380 10.27 -4.90 29.97
C LEU A 380 10.78 -5.19 31.38
N ASN A 381 9.98 -4.89 32.39
CA ASN A 381 10.26 -5.20 33.78
C ASN A 381 9.09 -6.00 34.39
N LEU A 382 9.34 -7.27 34.71
CA LEU A 382 8.39 -8.18 35.36
C LEU A 382 8.97 -8.76 36.67
N GLY A 383 10.06 -8.20 37.18
CA GLY A 383 10.74 -8.69 38.39
C GLY A 383 9.89 -8.56 39.65
N GLY A 384 10.14 -9.41 40.64
CA GLY A 384 9.44 -9.38 41.92
C GLY A 384 8.00 -9.89 41.85
N ASN A 385 7.73 -10.87 40.98
CA ASN A 385 6.43 -11.54 40.89
C ASN A 385 6.58 -13.04 41.27
N TYR A 386 5.53 -13.83 41.04
CA TYR A 386 5.47 -15.28 41.27
C TYR A 386 5.31 -16.06 39.95
N LEU A 387 5.92 -15.56 38.87
CA LEU A 387 5.85 -16.17 37.55
C LEU A 387 6.67 -17.46 37.53
N THR A 388 6.16 -18.49 36.85
CA THR A 388 6.69 -19.87 36.93
C THR A 388 7.37 -20.35 35.67
N ASN A 389 7.06 -19.76 34.50
CA ASN A 389 7.67 -20.13 33.23
C ASN A 389 7.96 -18.91 32.34
N VAL A 390 9.01 -19.01 31.54
CA VAL A 390 9.39 -18.02 30.51
C VAL A 390 9.08 -18.55 29.10
N PRO A 391 8.68 -17.70 28.14
CA PRO A 391 8.49 -18.08 26.74
C PRO A 391 9.84 -18.36 26.07
N SER A 392 9.80 -19.03 24.92
CA SER A 392 11.01 -19.41 24.18
C SER A 392 11.90 -18.23 23.78
N CYS A 393 11.31 -17.09 23.43
CA CYS A 393 12.05 -15.86 23.11
C CYS A 393 12.98 -15.39 24.25
N MET A 394 12.59 -15.62 25.51
CA MET A 394 13.39 -15.21 26.66
C MET A 394 14.53 -16.18 26.90
N ARG A 395 14.29 -17.48 26.66
CA ARG A 395 15.35 -18.49 26.60
C ARG A 395 16.35 -18.17 25.50
N CYS A 396 15.86 -17.68 24.37
CA CYS A 396 16.67 -17.22 23.25
C CYS A 396 17.68 -16.13 23.61
N ALA A 397 17.31 -15.16 24.45
CA ALA A 397 18.22 -14.09 24.84
C ALA A 397 19.11 -14.45 26.05
N GLY A 398 18.67 -15.39 26.90
CA GLY A 398 19.33 -15.76 28.15
C GLY A 398 18.88 -14.93 29.35
N GLY A 399 19.23 -15.40 30.55
CA GLY A 399 18.70 -14.87 31.82
C GLY A 399 19.15 -13.46 32.18
N SER A 400 20.32 -13.02 31.73
CA SER A 400 20.90 -11.74 32.13
C SER A 400 20.31 -10.53 31.39
N ILE A 401 19.53 -10.76 30.33
CA ILE A 401 19.09 -9.71 29.40
C ILE A 401 17.78 -9.04 29.85
N TYR A 402 16.91 -9.74 30.57
CA TYR A 402 15.61 -9.23 30.98
C TYR A 402 15.53 -8.89 32.47
N LYS A 403 14.74 -7.87 32.82
CA LYS A 403 14.39 -7.53 34.20
C LYS A 403 13.19 -8.37 34.68
N ILE A 404 13.37 -9.69 34.73
CA ILE A 404 12.32 -10.64 35.14
C ILE A 404 12.65 -11.35 36.45
N PHE A 405 13.68 -10.91 37.19
CA PHE A 405 14.08 -11.53 38.46
C PHE A 405 13.91 -10.55 39.62
N PRO A 406 13.61 -11.03 40.86
CA PRO A 406 13.31 -12.43 41.20
C PRO A 406 11.91 -12.86 40.75
N ASN A 407 11.75 -14.13 40.41
CA ASN A 407 10.48 -14.83 40.14
C ASN A 407 10.70 -16.33 40.44
N SER A 408 9.65 -17.14 40.40
CA SER A 408 9.68 -18.57 40.78
C SER A 408 9.88 -19.52 39.58
N PHE A 409 10.75 -19.15 38.64
CA PHE A 409 11.02 -19.98 37.47
C PHE A 409 11.78 -21.26 37.85
N VAL A 410 11.29 -22.41 37.40
CA VAL A 410 11.88 -23.74 37.73
C VAL A 410 13.19 -23.98 36.97
N ASP A 411 13.19 -23.75 35.65
CA ASP A 411 14.30 -24.10 34.76
C ASP A 411 14.88 -22.89 34.01
N PHE A 412 14.86 -21.71 34.65
CA PHE A 412 15.40 -20.48 34.07
C PHE A 412 15.81 -19.51 35.17
N ASN A 413 17.06 -19.04 35.17
CA ASN A 413 17.57 -18.09 36.16
C ASN A 413 18.43 -17.01 35.49
N LYS A 414 18.86 -16.00 36.25
CA LYS A 414 19.66 -14.86 35.72
C LYS A 414 20.98 -15.26 35.04
N TYR A 415 21.44 -16.50 35.22
CA TYR A 415 22.66 -17.05 34.63
C TYR A 415 22.38 -18.07 33.52
N SER A 416 21.12 -18.36 33.19
CA SER A 416 20.77 -19.27 32.10
C SER A 416 21.36 -18.77 30.78
N THR A 417 22.13 -19.64 30.12
CA THR A 417 22.73 -19.35 28.82
C THR A 417 21.67 -19.26 27.72
N PRO A 418 21.88 -18.43 26.69
CA PRO A 418 20.98 -18.33 25.54
C PRO A 418 20.76 -19.68 24.83
N THR A 419 19.50 -20.05 24.55
CA THR A 419 19.11 -21.22 23.73
C THR A 419 17.89 -20.88 22.87
N CYS A 420 17.96 -21.13 21.55
CA CYS A 420 16.88 -20.81 20.60
C CYS A 420 16.33 -22.02 19.83
N PRO A 421 15.66 -22.98 20.49
CA PRO A 421 15.17 -24.18 19.80
C PRO A 421 14.01 -23.92 18.83
N THR A 422 13.26 -22.83 19.02
CA THR A 422 12.04 -22.47 18.28
C THR A 422 12.27 -21.34 17.27
N PHE A 423 13.54 -20.96 17.03
CA PHE A 423 13.88 -19.99 15.99
C PHE A 423 13.39 -20.48 14.63
N TRP A 424 12.62 -19.65 13.95
CA TRP A 424 12.11 -19.97 12.62
C TRP A 424 11.84 -18.71 11.81
N ILE A 425 12.06 -18.79 10.50
CA ILE A 425 11.72 -17.74 9.53
C ILE A 425 10.78 -18.35 8.50
N ASN A 426 9.68 -17.67 8.21
CA ASN A 426 8.75 -18.06 7.16
C ASN A 426 9.45 -17.96 5.80
N PRO A 427 9.62 -19.06 5.03
CA PRO A 427 10.26 -19.01 3.73
C PRO A 427 9.35 -18.42 2.63
N ASN A 428 8.06 -18.24 2.91
CA ASN A 428 7.04 -17.79 1.96
C ASN A 428 6.93 -16.26 1.97
N TYR A 429 7.92 -15.60 1.38
CA TYR A 429 7.91 -14.15 1.11
C TYR A 429 8.19 -13.88 -0.37
N ASN A 430 7.79 -12.70 -0.86
CA ASN A 430 8.11 -12.30 -2.23
C ASN A 430 9.63 -12.17 -2.41
N LYS A 431 10.20 -12.90 -3.38
CA LYS A 431 11.63 -12.90 -3.70
C LYS A 431 11.95 -12.08 -4.97
N ILE A 432 10.98 -11.33 -5.48
CA ILE A 432 11.13 -10.48 -6.66
C ILE A 432 11.14 -9.01 -6.23
N ALA A 433 12.23 -8.31 -6.55
CA ALA A 433 12.40 -6.88 -6.35
C ALA A 433 12.19 -6.09 -7.65
N SER A 434 11.65 -4.89 -7.54
CA SER A 434 11.46 -4.00 -8.68
C SER A 434 12.78 -3.42 -9.20
N THR A 435 12.94 -3.33 -10.52
CA THR A 435 14.12 -2.70 -11.12
C THR A 435 14.05 -1.18 -11.13
N SER A 436 12.85 -0.58 -11.03
CA SER A 436 12.61 0.85 -11.20
C SER A 436 12.51 1.63 -9.89
N GLN A 437 12.08 0.97 -8.80
CA GLN A 437 11.84 1.58 -7.50
C GLN A 437 12.31 0.69 -6.34
N GLU A 438 12.35 1.27 -5.14
CA GLU A 438 12.64 0.54 -3.91
C GLU A 438 11.57 -0.53 -3.64
N THR A 439 11.99 -1.71 -3.20
CA THR A 439 11.09 -2.80 -2.80
C THR A 439 11.25 -3.10 -1.31
N ILE A 440 10.14 -3.13 -0.58
CA ILE A 440 10.11 -3.52 0.83
C ILE A 440 9.56 -4.94 0.92
N ILE A 441 10.39 -5.89 1.35
CA ILE A 441 9.98 -7.27 1.58
C ILE A 441 9.77 -7.47 3.07
N THR A 442 8.55 -7.80 3.47
CA THR A 442 8.20 -8.14 4.85
C THR A 442 8.32 -9.64 5.05
N ILE A 443 9.08 -10.04 6.08
CA ILE A 443 9.33 -11.44 6.43
C ILE A 443 8.88 -11.67 7.88
N GLN A 444 8.07 -12.71 8.06
CA GLN A 444 7.61 -13.15 9.37
C GLN A 444 8.47 -14.30 9.90
N GLY A 445 8.51 -14.44 11.21
CA GLY A 445 9.21 -15.53 11.87
C GLY A 445 8.82 -15.64 13.34
N LYS A 446 9.54 -16.49 14.05
CA LYS A 446 9.42 -16.71 15.50
C LYS A 446 10.81 -16.66 16.12
N ASP A 447 10.89 -16.00 17.29
CA ASP A 447 12.11 -15.89 18.08
C ASP A 447 13.28 -15.28 17.31
N LEU A 448 13.01 -14.24 16.51
CA LEU A 448 14.02 -13.53 15.72
C LEU A 448 14.94 -12.64 16.59
N GLY A 449 14.52 -12.31 17.80
CA GLY A 449 15.24 -11.41 18.70
C GLY A 449 14.95 -9.93 18.42
N TYR A 450 15.88 -9.05 18.81
CA TYR A 450 15.65 -7.60 18.88
C TYR A 450 16.61 -6.77 18.03
N SER A 451 17.55 -7.42 17.36
CA SER A 451 18.49 -6.79 16.43
C SER A 451 18.87 -7.75 15.32
N ILE A 452 19.13 -7.18 14.14
CA ILE A 452 19.56 -7.89 12.94
C ILE A 452 20.93 -7.33 12.60
N LYS A 453 21.93 -8.21 12.49
CA LYS A 453 23.25 -7.83 12.00
C LYS A 453 23.39 -8.26 10.54
N ASN A 454 23.90 -7.38 9.70
CA ASN A 454 24.33 -7.68 8.34
C ASN A 454 25.73 -7.07 8.14
N ASN A 455 26.58 -7.74 7.37
CA ASN A 455 27.88 -7.21 6.98
C ASN A 455 27.75 -6.14 5.88
N SER A 456 26.61 -6.09 5.19
CA SER A 456 26.30 -5.10 4.15
C SER A 456 25.36 -4.02 4.68
N VAL A 457 25.60 -2.77 4.25
CA VAL A 457 24.70 -1.63 4.55
C VAL A 457 23.40 -1.74 3.76
N ILE A 458 23.46 -2.32 2.56
CA ILE A 458 22.34 -2.47 1.63
C ILE A 458 22.34 -3.92 1.10
N PRO A 459 21.18 -4.59 1.02
CA PRO A 459 19.87 -4.15 1.49
C PRO A 459 19.80 -4.05 3.02
N PHE A 460 19.00 -3.10 3.48
CA PHE A 460 18.91 -2.78 4.91
C PHE A 460 17.75 -3.57 5.54
N ALA A 461 18.02 -4.24 6.67
CA ALA A 461 17.01 -4.97 7.41
C ALA A 461 16.69 -4.31 8.75
N LYS A 462 15.40 -4.20 9.09
CA LYS A 462 14.93 -3.71 10.39
C LYS A 462 13.70 -4.47 10.87
N PHE A 463 13.55 -4.62 12.18
CA PHE A 463 12.31 -5.13 12.76
C PHE A 463 11.15 -4.14 12.56
N THR A 464 10.01 -4.63 12.11
CA THR A 464 8.71 -3.93 12.11
C THR A 464 7.88 -4.32 13.33
N VAL A 465 7.95 -5.58 13.73
CA VAL A 465 7.46 -6.08 15.02
C VAL A 465 8.59 -6.85 15.70
N PRO A 466 9.07 -6.41 16.87
CA PRO A 466 10.19 -7.09 17.54
C PRO A 466 9.91 -8.59 17.73
N ASN A 467 10.96 -9.39 17.55
CA ASN A 467 10.95 -10.85 17.68
C ASN A 467 10.12 -11.64 16.64
N THR A 468 9.25 -11.02 15.84
CA THR A 468 8.33 -11.75 14.93
C THR A 468 8.31 -11.27 13.48
N GLU A 469 8.64 -10.02 13.19
CA GLU A 469 8.54 -9.49 11.82
C GLU A 469 9.63 -8.46 11.52
N PHE A 470 10.25 -8.58 10.36
CA PHE A 470 11.23 -7.62 9.88
C PHE A 470 11.01 -7.32 8.40
N THR A 471 11.48 -6.15 7.98
CA THR A 471 11.49 -5.74 6.58
C THR A 471 12.92 -5.67 6.06
N ILE A 472 13.09 -6.05 4.81
CA ILE A 472 14.30 -5.82 4.02
C ILE A 472 13.97 -4.79 2.95
N THR A 473 14.66 -3.66 2.97
CA THR A 473 14.55 -2.60 1.98
C THR A 473 15.60 -2.84 0.88
N ILE A 474 15.14 -3.21 -0.31
CA ILE A 474 15.97 -3.46 -1.49
C ILE A 474 15.92 -2.23 -2.39
N PRO A 475 17.07 -1.61 -2.72
CA PRO A 475 17.09 -0.48 -3.63
C PRO A 475 16.70 -0.93 -5.04
N ARG A 476 16.30 0.03 -5.88
CA ARG A 476 16.21 -0.21 -7.33
C ARG A 476 17.54 -0.76 -7.86
N GLY A 477 17.48 -1.73 -8.76
CA GLY A 477 18.66 -2.42 -9.23
C GLY A 477 18.37 -3.39 -10.38
N ALA A 478 19.30 -4.30 -10.62
CA ALA A 478 19.20 -5.35 -11.64
C ALA A 478 20.02 -6.56 -11.19
N GLY A 479 19.70 -7.74 -11.74
CA GLY A 479 20.39 -9.00 -11.42
C GLY A 479 19.44 -10.11 -10.94
N LYS A 480 20.00 -11.31 -10.79
CA LYS A 480 19.28 -12.53 -10.40
C LYS A 480 20.01 -13.24 -9.26
N ASP A 481 19.27 -13.92 -8.40
CA ASP A 481 19.78 -14.80 -7.34
C ASP A 481 20.80 -14.12 -6.42
N ILE A 482 20.59 -12.83 -6.13
CA ILE A 482 21.43 -12.03 -5.25
C ILE A 482 21.21 -12.49 -3.82
N SER A 483 22.30 -12.81 -3.11
CA SER A 483 22.25 -13.38 -1.77
C SER A 483 22.90 -12.47 -0.71
N TYR A 484 22.26 -12.39 0.45
CA TYR A 484 22.77 -11.74 1.65
C TYR A 484 22.53 -12.63 2.87
N THR A 485 23.44 -12.62 3.84
CA THR A 485 23.29 -13.35 5.10
C THR A 485 23.03 -12.37 6.24
N TYR A 486 21.91 -12.55 6.93
CA TYR A 486 21.56 -11.81 8.14
C TYR A 486 21.80 -12.68 9.37
N TYR A 487 22.21 -12.07 10.48
CA TYR A 487 22.44 -12.76 11.75
C TYR A 487 21.47 -12.24 12.80
N PHE A 488 20.73 -13.17 13.38
CA PHE A 488 19.74 -12.94 14.42
C PHE A 488 20.27 -13.35 15.80
N GLN A 489 19.59 -12.89 16.85
CA GLN A 489 19.89 -13.24 18.24
C GLN A 489 21.36 -12.94 18.59
N ASN A 490 21.71 -11.67 18.85
CA ASN A 490 23.09 -11.16 19.03
C ASN A 490 24.12 -12.11 19.64
N THR A 491 23.74 -12.86 20.68
CA THR A 491 24.58 -13.81 21.40
C THR A 491 24.78 -15.14 20.67
N LEU A 492 23.78 -15.62 19.92
CA LEU A 492 23.80 -16.88 19.18
C LEU A 492 24.20 -16.71 17.71
N SER A 493 24.02 -15.52 17.13
CA SER A 493 24.36 -15.19 15.73
C SER A 493 23.80 -16.21 14.72
N ILE A 494 22.50 -16.48 14.80
CA ILE A 494 21.82 -17.47 13.94
C ILE A 494 21.73 -16.91 12.51
N PRO A 495 22.29 -17.58 11.49
CA PRO A 495 22.31 -17.07 10.12
C PRO A 495 20.98 -17.30 9.38
N PHE A 496 20.62 -16.37 8.51
CA PHE A 496 19.53 -16.44 7.55
C PHE A 496 20.02 -16.00 6.17
N ASN A 497 20.01 -16.93 5.22
CA ASN A 497 20.39 -16.64 3.84
C ASN A 497 19.17 -16.13 3.06
N PHE A 498 19.16 -14.83 2.82
CA PHE A 498 18.16 -14.16 2.03
C PHE A 498 18.61 -14.14 0.56
N VAL A 499 17.80 -14.70 -0.34
CA VAL A 499 18.04 -14.70 -1.79
C VAL A 499 16.86 -14.06 -2.48
N PHE A 500 17.13 -13.13 -3.39
CA PHE A 500 16.11 -12.48 -4.22
C PHE A 500 16.62 -12.26 -5.65
N SER A 501 15.69 -12.03 -6.57
CA SER A 501 15.98 -11.60 -7.94
C SER A 501 15.27 -10.30 -8.22
N TYR A 502 15.80 -9.48 -9.13
CA TYR A 502 15.01 -8.41 -9.70
C TYR A 502 14.02 -8.95 -10.75
N GLU A 503 12.95 -8.22 -11.03
CA GLU A 503 12.00 -8.53 -12.11
C GLU A 503 12.74 -8.93 -13.40
N LYS A 504 12.35 -10.05 -14.03
CA LYS A 504 12.88 -10.45 -15.34
C LYS A 504 12.54 -9.33 -16.34
N PRO A 505 13.48 -8.92 -17.21
CA PRO A 505 13.15 -7.98 -18.27
C PRO A 505 12.09 -8.59 -19.19
N VAL A 506 11.04 -7.83 -19.47
CA VAL A 506 9.95 -8.20 -20.38
C VAL A 506 9.78 -7.07 -21.39
N ILE A 507 9.81 -7.41 -22.68
CA ILE A 507 9.49 -6.45 -23.74
C ILE A 507 7.97 -6.40 -23.87
N SER A 508 7.38 -5.25 -23.56
CA SER A 508 5.95 -5.01 -23.72
C SER A 508 5.60 -4.51 -25.10
N SER A 509 6.51 -3.78 -25.77
CA SER A 509 6.38 -3.37 -27.18
C SER A 509 7.71 -2.92 -27.77
N PHE A 510 7.78 -2.79 -29.10
CA PHE A 510 8.93 -2.22 -29.79
C PHE A 510 8.50 -1.50 -31.08
N LYS A 511 9.34 -0.59 -31.57
CA LYS A 511 9.09 0.20 -32.78
C LYS A 511 10.40 0.52 -33.49
N LEU A 512 10.44 0.41 -34.82
CA LEU A 512 11.59 0.83 -35.63
C LEU A 512 11.23 2.11 -36.40
N GLU A 513 11.89 3.23 -36.13
CA GLU A 513 11.74 4.49 -36.87
C GLU A 513 13.09 4.98 -37.37
N SER A 514 13.24 5.23 -38.67
CA SER A 514 14.48 5.78 -39.24
C SER A 514 15.74 5.00 -38.80
N ASN A 515 15.64 3.67 -38.73
CA ASN A 515 16.67 2.74 -38.24
C ASN A 515 16.94 2.78 -36.72
N LEU A 516 16.18 3.53 -35.93
CA LEU A 516 16.25 3.54 -34.47
C LEU A 516 15.19 2.59 -33.90
N LEU A 517 15.64 1.50 -33.29
CA LEU A 517 14.79 0.54 -32.60
C LEU A 517 14.52 1.05 -31.19
N TYR A 518 13.26 1.29 -30.87
CA TYR A 518 12.77 1.56 -29.53
C TYR A 518 12.19 0.28 -28.93
N ILE A 519 12.57 -0.05 -27.71
CA ILE A 519 12.10 -1.21 -26.95
C ILE A 519 11.51 -0.71 -25.64
N PHE A 520 10.23 -0.97 -25.43
CA PHE A 520 9.48 -0.62 -24.22
C PHE A 520 9.26 -1.89 -23.39
N GLY A 521 9.29 -1.77 -22.07
CA GLY A 521 9.18 -2.94 -21.22
C GLY A 521 9.27 -2.69 -19.72
N SER A 522 9.19 -3.78 -18.96
CA SER A 522 9.46 -3.83 -17.52
C SER A 522 10.73 -4.65 -17.25
N GLY A 523 11.25 -4.63 -16.01
CA GLY A 523 12.49 -5.32 -15.65
C GLY A 523 13.76 -4.80 -16.35
N LEU A 524 13.66 -3.65 -17.05
CA LEU A 524 14.83 -2.95 -17.61
C LEU A 524 15.67 -2.35 -16.47
N SER A 525 17.00 -2.26 -16.65
CA SER A 525 17.93 -1.67 -15.68
C SER A 525 17.84 -0.14 -15.63
N TYR A 526 17.64 0.39 -14.42
CA TYR A 526 17.69 1.82 -14.08
C TYR A 526 18.99 2.23 -13.40
N VAL A 527 19.93 1.30 -13.21
CA VAL A 527 21.18 1.52 -12.45
C VAL A 527 22.43 1.25 -13.26
N SER A 528 22.40 0.26 -14.15
CA SER A 528 23.55 -0.21 -14.94
C SER A 528 23.21 -0.25 -16.42
N ASN A 529 24.24 -0.25 -17.25
CA ASN A 529 24.07 -0.48 -18.68
C ASN A 529 23.56 -1.91 -18.92
N MET A 530 22.89 -2.09 -20.05
CA MET A 530 22.32 -3.36 -20.47
C MET A 530 22.73 -3.66 -21.90
N ASN A 531 22.48 -4.89 -22.37
CA ASN A 531 22.81 -5.29 -23.72
C ASN A 531 21.54 -5.58 -24.50
N ILE A 532 21.44 -5.06 -25.72
CA ILE A 532 20.49 -5.56 -26.72
C ILE A 532 21.28 -6.50 -27.62
N LEU A 533 20.90 -7.78 -27.64
CA LEU A 533 21.44 -8.73 -28.61
C LEU A 533 20.67 -8.57 -29.91
N ILE A 534 21.31 -8.26 -31.03
CA ILE A 534 20.71 -8.24 -32.37
C ILE A 534 21.43 -9.26 -33.24
N ASN A 535 20.73 -10.30 -33.70
CA ASN A 535 21.34 -11.44 -34.41
C ASN A 535 22.58 -11.99 -33.68
N SER A 536 22.49 -12.11 -32.35
CA SER A 536 23.59 -12.49 -31.43
C SER A 536 24.71 -11.48 -31.25
N ALA A 537 24.73 -10.36 -31.98
CA ALA A 537 25.66 -9.27 -31.73
C ALA A 537 25.19 -8.43 -30.54
N SER A 538 26.03 -8.27 -29.52
CA SER A 538 25.69 -7.51 -28.31
C SER A 538 25.96 -6.03 -28.50
N ILE A 539 24.92 -5.20 -28.34
CA ILE A 539 25.01 -3.74 -28.32
C ILE A 539 24.76 -3.24 -26.89
N VAL A 540 25.76 -2.61 -26.28
CA VAL A 540 25.62 -1.98 -24.97
C VAL A 540 24.75 -0.73 -25.11
N VAL A 541 23.65 -0.67 -24.37
CA VAL A 541 22.78 0.50 -24.26
C VAL A 541 22.79 1.03 -22.83
N PRO A 542 22.70 2.36 -22.65
CA PRO A 542 22.68 2.97 -21.33
C PRO A 542 21.42 2.55 -20.56
N LYS A 543 21.48 2.66 -19.24
CA LYS A 543 20.33 2.48 -18.35
C LYS A 543 19.14 3.36 -18.77
N THR A 544 17.92 2.89 -18.54
CA THR A 544 16.71 3.67 -18.78
C THR A 544 16.30 4.50 -17.55
N ILE A 545 15.60 5.60 -17.80
CA ILE A 545 14.83 6.34 -16.79
C ILE A 545 13.34 6.44 -17.14
N TYR A 546 12.95 6.00 -18.35
CA TYR A 546 11.61 6.19 -18.92
C TYR A 546 10.87 4.88 -19.22
N GLY A 547 11.44 3.72 -18.87
CA GLY A 547 10.83 2.41 -19.18
C GLY A 547 11.00 1.97 -20.64
N TYR A 548 11.90 2.62 -21.39
CA TYR A 548 12.29 2.20 -22.73
C TYR A 548 13.79 2.38 -22.96
N VAL A 549 14.34 1.63 -23.90
CA VAL A 549 15.70 1.80 -24.44
C VAL A 549 15.66 1.89 -25.95
N SER A 550 16.70 2.46 -26.55
CA SER A 550 16.81 2.51 -28.01
C SER A 550 18.23 2.27 -28.50
N THR A 551 18.33 1.72 -29.70
CA THR A 551 19.61 1.49 -30.40
C THR A 551 19.44 1.57 -31.91
N TYR A 552 20.50 1.93 -32.61
CA TYR A 552 20.51 1.98 -34.07
C TYR A 552 20.71 0.58 -34.66
N ILE A 553 19.88 0.24 -35.65
CA ILE A 553 19.95 -1.00 -36.44
C ILE A 553 20.50 -0.66 -37.82
N SER A 554 21.28 -1.57 -38.43
CA SER A 554 21.72 -1.38 -39.82
C SER A 554 20.51 -1.34 -40.75
N SER A 555 20.44 -0.33 -41.64
CA SER A 555 19.37 -0.19 -42.63
C SER A 555 19.29 -1.34 -43.64
N THR A 556 20.36 -2.15 -43.73
CA THR A 556 20.51 -3.32 -44.61
C THR A 556 19.81 -4.58 -44.09
N LEU A 557 19.35 -4.61 -42.84
CA LEU A 557 18.70 -5.79 -42.27
C LEU A 557 17.20 -5.81 -42.66
N ASN A 558 16.83 -6.74 -43.54
CA ASN A 558 15.43 -7.00 -43.90
C ASN A 558 14.68 -7.76 -42.79
N SER A 559 15.41 -8.54 -41.99
CA SER A 559 14.93 -9.14 -40.75
C SER A 559 16.07 -9.25 -39.75
N PHE A 560 15.72 -9.23 -38.47
CA PHE A 560 16.67 -9.49 -37.39
C PHE A 560 15.93 -10.02 -36.15
N THR A 561 16.63 -10.83 -35.36
CA THR A 561 16.16 -11.22 -34.04
C THR A 561 16.79 -10.35 -32.98
N PHE A 562 16.07 -10.05 -31.89
CA PHE A 562 16.62 -9.31 -30.78
C PHE A 562 16.06 -9.73 -29.42
N SER A 563 16.85 -9.51 -28.39
CA SER A 563 16.46 -9.66 -26.98
C SER A 563 17.22 -8.64 -26.12
N VAL A 564 16.71 -8.34 -24.93
CA VAL A 564 17.38 -7.47 -23.96
C VAL A 564 17.95 -8.32 -22.84
N GLN A 565 19.24 -8.14 -22.56
CA GLN A 565 19.94 -8.75 -21.42
C GLN A 565 20.23 -7.70 -20.35
N VAL A 566 19.85 -8.04 -19.12
CA VAL A 566 20.00 -7.21 -17.93
C VAL A 566 20.63 -8.06 -16.82
N GLU A 567 21.92 -7.84 -16.54
CA GLU A 567 22.64 -8.45 -15.40
C GLU A 567 22.38 -9.98 -15.23
N GLY A 568 22.56 -10.74 -16.32
CA GLY A 568 22.36 -12.20 -16.31
C GLY A 568 20.92 -12.69 -16.54
N GLN A 569 19.95 -11.78 -16.63
CA GLN A 569 18.59 -12.08 -17.09
C GLN A 569 18.42 -11.69 -18.56
N SER A 570 17.59 -12.42 -19.30
CA SER A 570 17.27 -12.10 -20.70
C SER A 570 15.76 -12.07 -20.91
N THR A 571 15.28 -11.17 -21.77
CA THR A 571 13.91 -11.24 -22.32
C THR A 571 13.79 -12.48 -23.19
N ASP A 572 12.56 -12.80 -23.59
CA ASP A 572 12.36 -13.72 -24.71
C ASP A 572 12.91 -13.08 -26.01
N GLN A 573 13.17 -13.91 -27.02
CA GLN A 573 13.69 -13.46 -28.30
C GLN A 573 12.54 -13.02 -29.21
N PHE A 574 12.66 -11.83 -29.80
CA PHE A 574 11.69 -11.27 -30.74
C PHE A 574 12.30 -11.22 -32.14
N THR A 575 11.48 -11.34 -33.17
CA THR A 575 11.90 -11.20 -34.57
C THR A 575 11.22 -9.98 -35.18
N TYR A 576 12.01 -9.08 -35.77
CA TYR A 576 11.53 -7.98 -36.59
C TYR A 576 11.71 -8.32 -38.07
N ILE A 577 10.70 -8.04 -38.89
CA ILE A 577 10.73 -8.17 -40.36
C ILE A 577 10.27 -6.84 -40.96
N LYS A 578 11.13 -6.23 -41.78
CA LYS A 578 10.98 -4.84 -42.29
C LYS A 578 9.82 -4.71 -43.27
N GLU A 579 9.64 -5.68 -44.18
CA GLU A 579 8.57 -5.69 -45.17
C GLU A 579 8.07 -7.13 -45.38
N PHE A 580 6.77 -7.33 -45.23
CA PHE A 580 6.08 -8.58 -45.58
C PHE A 580 5.25 -8.32 -46.83
N SER A 581 5.70 -8.76 -47.99
CA SER A 581 4.90 -8.75 -49.22
C SER A 581 4.45 -10.18 -49.54
N THR A 582 3.36 -10.64 -48.93
CA THR A 582 2.64 -11.79 -49.49
C THR A 582 1.29 -11.32 -49.97
N THR A 583 1.06 -11.42 -51.28
CA THR A 583 -0.25 -11.21 -51.88
C THR A 583 -1.13 -12.41 -51.53
N VAL A 584 -1.67 -12.45 -50.32
CA VAL A 584 -2.66 -13.47 -49.94
C VAL A 584 -4.01 -13.01 -50.46
N ASN A 585 -4.60 -13.81 -51.34
CA ASN A 585 -5.96 -13.61 -51.83
C ASN A 585 -6.96 -14.21 -50.82
N LEU A 586 -7.85 -13.38 -50.28
CA LEU A 586 -9.00 -13.76 -49.46
C LEU A 586 -10.30 -13.52 -50.24
N TYR A 587 -11.37 -14.24 -49.95
CA TYR A 587 -12.64 -14.03 -50.66
C TYR A 587 -13.51 -12.94 -50.04
N THR A 588 -14.16 -12.09 -50.85
CA THR A 588 -15.03 -11.01 -50.37
C THR A 588 -16.16 -11.51 -49.45
N SER A 589 -16.59 -12.76 -49.62
CA SER A 589 -17.60 -13.46 -48.79
C SER A 589 -17.16 -13.83 -47.37
N GLY A 590 -15.89 -13.63 -47.00
CA GLY A 590 -15.32 -14.19 -45.77
C GLY A 590 -14.91 -15.66 -45.95
N GLY A 591 -14.36 -16.27 -44.88
CA GLY A 591 -13.96 -17.68 -44.88
C GLY A 591 -12.86 -18.01 -43.86
N SER A 592 -12.30 -19.21 -43.96
CA SER A 592 -11.08 -19.61 -43.23
C SER A 592 -9.89 -19.68 -44.18
N LYS A 593 -8.73 -19.21 -43.76
CA LYS A 593 -7.47 -19.33 -44.50
C LYS A 593 -6.30 -19.63 -43.58
N VAL A 594 -5.52 -20.64 -43.94
CA VAL A 594 -4.20 -20.87 -43.34
C VAL A 594 -3.18 -19.93 -43.99
N LEU A 595 -2.60 -19.04 -43.19
CA LEU A 595 -1.50 -18.16 -43.55
C LEU A 595 -0.20 -18.74 -43.03
N THR A 596 0.82 -18.86 -43.88
CA THR A 596 2.18 -19.17 -43.42
C THR A 596 2.88 -17.86 -43.10
N ILE A 597 3.36 -17.70 -41.87
CA ILE A 597 4.10 -16.52 -41.42
C ILE A 597 5.61 -16.81 -41.53
N PRO A 598 6.34 -16.17 -42.46
CA PRO A 598 7.77 -16.37 -42.61
C PRO A 598 8.51 -15.99 -41.34
N GLY A 599 9.44 -16.85 -40.91
CA GLY A 599 10.15 -16.68 -39.63
C GLY A 599 9.43 -17.27 -38.42
N GLY A 600 8.21 -17.79 -38.59
CA GLY A 600 7.45 -18.38 -37.51
C GLY A 600 6.60 -17.39 -36.72
N LEU A 601 5.75 -17.92 -35.84
CA LEU A 601 5.00 -17.15 -34.87
C LEU A 601 5.79 -17.05 -33.57
N PRO A 602 5.79 -15.90 -32.88
CA PRO A 602 6.55 -15.73 -31.64
C PRO A 602 5.90 -16.47 -30.45
N THR A 603 4.68 -16.96 -30.62
CA THR A 603 3.92 -17.70 -29.62
C THR A 603 2.93 -18.64 -30.30
N ASN A 604 2.67 -19.79 -29.67
CA ASN A 604 1.59 -20.69 -30.07
C ASN A 604 0.29 -20.43 -29.29
N ASP A 605 0.30 -19.48 -28.35
CA ASP A 605 -0.87 -19.11 -27.54
C ASP A 605 -1.75 -18.14 -28.33
N ILE A 606 -2.93 -18.60 -28.75
CA ILE A 606 -3.91 -17.81 -29.50
C ILE A 606 -4.32 -16.55 -28.73
N ASN A 607 -4.36 -16.59 -27.38
CA ASN A 607 -4.78 -15.43 -26.58
C ASN A 607 -3.78 -14.27 -26.62
N GLN A 608 -2.55 -14.55 -27.05
CA GLN A 608 -1.51 -13.54 -27.22
C GLN A 608 -1.52 -12.95 -28.63
N LEU A 609 -2.31 -13.48 -29.56
CA LEU A 609 -2.33 -13.03 -30.94
C LEU A 609 -3.62 -12.25 -31.23
N ASN A 610 -3.50 -11.19 -32.01
CA ASN A 610 -4.65 -10.46 -32.55
C ASN A 610 -4.35 -10.12 -34.02
N ILE A 611 -5.32 -10.29 -34.92
CA ILE A 611 -5.14 -9.96 -36.35
C ILE A 611 -6.16 -8.91 -36.74
N LEU A 612 -5.69 -7.81 -37.33
CA LEU A 612 -6.52 -6.78 -37.92
C LEU A 612 -6.42 -6.84 -39.45
N ILE A 613 -7.57 -6.87 -40.11
CA ILE A 613 -7.71 -6.77 -41.56
C ILE A 613 -8.51 -5.51 -41.86
N GLY A 614 -7.83 -4.48 -42.38
CA GLY A 614 -8.39 -3.13 -42.39
C GLY A 614 -8.60 -2.63 -40.97
N ASN A 615 -9.87 -2.42 -40.59
CA ASN A 615 -10.26 -2.04 -39.23
C ASN A 615 -10.91 -3.19 -38.45
N ASP A 616 -11.13 -4.35 -39.09
CA ASP A 616 -11.87 -5.46 -38.50
C ASP A 616 -10.92 -6.48 -37.86
N VAL A 617 -11.33 -7.04 -36.72
CA VAL A 617 -10.61 -8.13 -36.05
C VAL A 617 -10.93 -9.44 -36.76
N ALA A 618 -9.90 -10.20 -37.16
CA ALA A 618 -10.04 -11.55 -37.67
C ALA A 618 -10.00 -12.56 -36.51
N ASP A 619 -10.83 -13.59 -36.60
CA ASP A 619 -10.81 -14.71 -35.66
C ASP A 619 -9.57 -15.58 -35.90
N ILE A 620 -8.92 -16.01 -34.83
CA ILE A 620 -7.79 -16.94 -34.92
C ILE A 620 -8.30 -18.34 -34.57
N VAL A 621 -8.37 -19.20 -35.58
CA VAL A 621 -8.94 -20.56 -35.46
C VAL A 621 -7.91 -21.52 -34.88
N SER A 622 -6.67 -21.49 -35.40
CA SER A 622 -5.59 -22.34 -34.93
C SER A 622 -4.22 -21.71 -35.20
N VAL A 623 -3.22 -22.12 -34.41
CA VAL A 623 -1.84 -21.67 -34.53
C VAL A 623 -0.92 -22.88 -34.49
N SER A 624 -0.01 -22.96 -35.46
CA SER A 624 1.12 -23.90 -35.48
C SER A 624 2.41 -23.11 -35.73
N GLY A 625 3.58 -23.61 -35.31
CA GLY A 625 4.81 -22.81 -35.18
C GLY A 625 5.20 -21.89 -36.34
N SER A 626 4.74 -22.12 -37.57
CA SER A 626 4.90 -21.22 -38.71
C SER A 626 3.63 -20.86 -39.48
N SER A 627 2.44 -21.28 -39.02
CA SER A 627 1.19 -20.96 -39.70
C SER A 627 0.07 -20.60 -38.73
N ILE A 628 -0.79 -19.69 -39.17
CA ILE A 628 -2.00 -19.28 -38.46
C ILE A 628 -3.20 -19.52 -39.36
N GLU A 629 -4.19 -20.23 -38.85
CA GLU A 629 -5.49 -20.32 -39.49
C GLU A 629 -6.38 -19.19 -38.98
N ILE A 630 -6.85 -18.35 -39.88
CA ILE A 630 -7.72 -17.22 -39.57
C ILE A 630 -9.11 -17.41 -40.15
N GLY A 631 -10.13 -17.09 -39.36
CA GLY A 631 -11.45 -16.72 -39.83
C GLY A 631 -11.44 -15.24 -40.18
N TYR A 632 -11.54 -14.91 -41.47
CA TYR A 632 -11.50 -13.52 -41.91
C TYR A 632 -12.90 -13.00 -42.24
N PRO A 633 -13.21 -11.74 -41.90
CA PRO A 633 -14.54 -11.18 -42.08
C PRO A 633 -14.90 -10.99 -43.56
N GLN A 634 -16.20 -10.99 -43.83
CA GLN A 634 -16.75 -10.52 -45.10
C GLN A 634 -16.49 -9.01 -45.24
N VAL A 635 -16.06 -8.55 -46.41
CA VAL A 635 -15.85 -7.12 -46.69
C VAL A 635 -16.92 -6.59 -47.64
N PHE A 636 -17.67 -5.57 -47.21
CA PHE A 636 -18.74 -4.98 -48.01
C PHE A 636 -18.23 -3.99 -49.08
N ASN A 637 -16.99 -3.51 -48.94
CA ASN A 637 -16.41 -2.53 -49.86
C ASN A 637 -15.80 -3.16 -51.13
N GLY A 638 -15.96 -4.48 -51.32
CA GLY A 638 -15.53 -5.19 -52.52
C GLY A 638 -14.03 -5.52 -52.58
N VAL A 639 -13.63 -6.06 -53.74
CA VAL A 639 -12.28 -6.49 -54.11
C VAL A 639 -11.27 -5.34 -53.93
N GLY A 640 -10.15 -5.59 -53.26
CA GLY A 640 -9.15 -4.54 -52.97
C GLY A 640 -8.02 -4.98 -52.05
N LEU A 641 -7.06 -4.07 -51.79
CA LEU A 641 -5.98 -4.26 -50.83
C LEU A 641 -6.39 -3.69 -49.46
N TYR A 642 -6.22 -4.48 -48.41
CA TYR A 642 -6.56 -4.11 -47.04
C TYR A 642 -5.31 -4.23 -46.16
N PRO A 643 -5.07 -3.29 -45.22
CA PRO A 643 -4.04 -3.42 -44.20
C PRO A 643 -4.16 -4.75 -43.46
N PHE A 644 -3.05 -5.43 -43.23
CA PHE A 644 -2.98 -6.63 -42.41
C PHE A 644 -2.01 -6.36 -41.26
N ILE A 645 -2.48 -6.46 -40.03
CA ILE A 645 -1.68 -6.25 -38.83
C ILE A 645 -1.79 -7.49 -37.94
N LEU A 646 -0.71 -8.23 -37.79
CA LEU A 646 -0.60 -9.26 -36.75
C LEU A 646 -0.02 -8.58 -35.51
N GLN A 647 -0.74 -8.64 -34.41
CA GLN A 647 -0.33 -8.16 -33.11
C GLN A 647 -0.02 -9.32 -32.17
N VAL A 648 0.99 -9.16 -31.33
CA VAL A 648 1.36 -10.10 -30.27
C VAL A 648 1.30 -9.33 -28.95
N ASN A 649 0.43 -9.72 -28.02
CA ASN A 649 0.16 -9.01 -26.76
C ASN A 649 -0.16 -7.52 -26.99
N GLY A 650 -0.87 -7.20 -28.07
CA GLY A 650 -1.23 -5.83 -28.46
C GLY A 650 -0.14 -5.04 -29.20
N VAL A 651 1.01 -5.67 -29.52
CA VAL A 651 2.11 -5.04 -30.25
C VAL A 651 2.09 -5.45 -31.70
N ASP A 652 2.13 -4.50 -32.64
CA ASP A 652 2.24 -4.77 -34.07
C ASP A 652 3.52 -5.58 -34.38
N TYR A 653 3.36 -6.90 -34.57
CA TYR A 653 4.43 -7.84 -34.92
C TYR A 653 4.68 -7.89 -36.42
N LEU A 654 3.62 -7.80 -37.24
CA LEU A 654 3.69 -7.79 -38.70
C LEU A 654 2.74 -6.75 -39.27
N LYS A 655 3.22 -5.91 -40.19
CA LYS A 655 2.38 -5.00 -40.99
C LYS A 655 2.53 -5.32 -42.47
N SER A 656 1.41 -5.50 -43.15
CA SER A 656 1.35 -5.86 -44.56
C SER A 656 0.03 -5.44 -45.19
N GLN A 657 -0.24 -5.94 -46.39
CA GLN A 657 -1.52 -5.83 -47.08
C GLN A 657 -1.93 -7.20 -47.59
N ILE A 658 -3.24 -7.48 -47.53
CA ILE A 658 -3.87 -8.66 -48.12
C ILE A 658 -4.87 -8.23 -49.17
N LYS A 659 -5.11 -9.07 -50.17
CA LYS A 659 -6.02 -8.76 -51.27
C LYS A 659 -7.32 -9.53 -51.11
N TYR A 660 -8.45 -8.85 -51.04
CA TYR A 660 -9.74 -9.50 -51.23
C TYR A 660 -10.05 -9.66 -52.73
N ILE A 661 -10.53 -10.83 -53.14
CA ILE A 661 -10.97 -11.21 -54.50
C ILE A 661 -12.40 -11.79 -54.43
N ASP A 662 -13.13 -11.80 -55.54
CA ASP A 662 -14.43 -12.46 -55.57
C ASP A 662 -14.26 -14.00 -55.53
N PRO A 663 -15.16 -14.74 -54.85
CA PRO A 663 -15.15 -16.19 -54.88
C PRO A 663 -15.45 -16.72 -56.29
N PRO A 664 -14.80 -17.82 -56.73
CA PRO A 664 -15.17 -18.47 -57.99
C PRO A 664 -16.62 -18.99 -57.90
N ILE A 665 -17.42 -18.77 -58.94
CA ILE A 665 -18.83 -19.19 -58.99
C ILE A 665 -18.90 -20.63 -59.49
N VAL A 666 -19.47 -21.55 -58.71
CA VAL A 666 -19.82 -22.89 -59.21
C VAL A 666 -20.95 -22.74 -60.23
N GLU A 667 -20.73 -23.07 -61.49
CA GLU A 667 -21.76 -22.90 -62.54
C GLU A 667 -22.55 -24.20 -62.78
N ILE A 668 -23.88 -24.13 -62.68
CA ILE A 668 -24.79 -25.16 -63.19
C ILE A 668 -25.12 -24.83 -64.65
N ASN A 669 -24.67 -25.64 -65.60
CA ASN A 669 -25.01 -25.48 -67.02
C ASN A 669 -26.49 -25.81 -67.25
N TYR A 670 -26.89 -27.04 -66.93
CA TYR A 670 -28.27 -27.51 -67.03
C TYR A 670 -28.49 -28.69 -66.07
N PHE A 671 -29.74 -29.13 -65.94
CA PHE A 671 -30.09 -30.32 -65.16
C PHE A 671 -31.21 -31.08 -65.85
N ILE A 672 -31.38 -32.36 -65.52
CA ILE A 672 -32.43 -33.24 -66.04
C ILE A 672 -33.16 -33.86 -64.86
N VAL A 673 -34.50 -33.84 -64.90
CA VAL A 673 -35.35 -34.49 -63.91
C VAL A 673 -36.03 -35.71 -64.53
N GLU A 674 -35.67 -36.91 -64.05
CA GLU A 674 -36.26 -38.18 -64.48
C GLU A 674 -36.86 -38.90 -63.26
N SER A 675 -38.19 -38.93 -63.17
CA SER A 675 -38.94 -39.49 -62.04
C SER A 675 -38.56 -38.89 -60.68
N ASN A 676 -37.66 -39.55 -59.94
CA ASN A 676 -37.15 -39.12 -58.63
C ASN A 676 -35.67 -38.75 -58.67
N THR A 677 -35.05 -38.78 -59.85
CA THR A 677 -33.63 -38.56 -60.02
C THR A 677 -33.41 -37.22 -60.71
N ILE A 678 -32.49 -36.42 -60.16
CA ILE A 678 -32.04 -35.18 -60.77
C ILE A 678 -30.56 -35.31 -61.06
N THR A 679 -30.18 -35.10 -62.31
CA THR A 679 -28.78 -35.04 -62.73
C THR A 679 -28.44 -33.61 -63.13
N VAL A 680 -27.46 -33.01 -62.47
CA VAL A 680 -26.99 -31.65 -62.69
C VAL A 680 -25.66 -31.69 -63.43
N TYR A 681 -25.53 -30.91 -64.48
CA TYR A 681 -24.36 -30.84 -65.35
C TYR A 681 -23.67 -29.49 -65.22
N GLY A 682 -22.34 -29.50 -65.20
CA GLY A 682 -21.54 -28.30 -64.96
C GLY A 682 -20.05 -28.59 -65.09
N PRO A 683 -19.25 -27.60 -65.52
CA PRO A 683 -17.83 -27.79 -65.84
C PRO A 683 -16.99 -28.12 -64.60
N GLU A 684 -17.45 -27.73 -63.41
CA GLU A 684 -16.72 -27.89 -62.15
C GLU A 684 -17.00 -29.20 -61.40
N PHE A 685 -17.82 -30.10 -61.95
CA PHE A 685 -18.10 -31.40 -61.32
C PHE A 685 -16.96 -32.38 -61.61
N GLY A 686 -16.03 -32.51 -60.66
CA GLY A 686 -14.95 -33.48 -60.68
C GLY A 686 -15.34 -34.79 -59.96
N PRO A 687 -14.55 -35.87 -60.10
CA PRO A 687 -14.89 -37.21 -59.59
C PRO A 687 -14.96 -37.36 -58.06
N THR A 688 -14.63 -36.32 -57.28
CA THR A 688 -14.58 -36.37 -55.81
C THR A 688 -15.91 -35.93 -55.20
N SER A 689 -16.70 -36.87 -54.66
CA SER A 689 -18.08 -36.61 -54.22
C SER A 689 -18.25 -35.89 -52.88
N SER A 690 -17.25 -35.93 -51.99
CA SER A 690 -17.42 -35.57 -50.57
C SER A 690 -17.66 -34.08 -50.30
N THR A 691 -17.50 -33.20 -51.28
CA THR A 691 -17.56 -31.75 -51.07
C THR A 691 -18.83 -31.09 -51.61
N TYR A 692 -19.64 -31.80 -52.39
CA TYR A 692 -20.82 -31.24 -53.02
C TYR A 692 -22.09 -31.55 -52.20
N LYS A 693 -22.91 -30.53 -51.98
CA LYS A 693 -24.27 -30.67 -51.45
C LYS A 693 -25.24 -30.01 -52.42
N ILE A 694 -26.35 -30.68 -52.71
CA ILE A 694 -27.42 -30.07 -53.51
C ILE A 694 -28.48 -29.49 -52.59
N ILE A 695 -28.97 -28.31 -52.90
CA ILE A 695 -29.95 -27.60 -52.10
C ILE A 695 -31.19 -27.40 -52.97
N ILE A 696 -32.29 -28.04 -52.61
CA ILE A 696 -33.61 -27.85 -53.24
C ILE A 696 -34.51 -27.11 -52.27
N ASN A 697 -35.04 -25.96 -52.68
CA ASN A 697 -35.89 -25.11 -51.82
C ASN A 697 -35.30 -24.93 -50.41
N TYR A 698 -33.98 -24.69 -50.33
CA TYR A 698 -33.23 -24.51 -49.08
C TYR A 698 -33.07 -25.77 -48.20
N VAL A 699 -33.40 -26.96 -48.70
CA VAL A 699 -33.14 -28.24 -48.02
C VAL A 699 -31.94 -28.93 -48.67
N GLU A 700 -30.93 -29.29 -47.88
CA GLU A 700 -29.74 -30.00 -48.33
C GLU A 700 -30.04 -31.50 -48.55
N TYR A 701 -29.65 -32.03 -49.71
CA TYR A 701 -29.70 -33.46 -50.03
C TYR A 701 -28.29 -33.99 -50.32
N PRO A 702 -28.01 -35.25 -49.91
CA PRO A 702 -26.78 -35.92 -50.29
C PRO A 702 -26.79 -36.32 -51.77
N ILE A 703 -25.62 -36.29 -52.39
CA ILE A 703 -25.44 -36.70 -53.79
C ILE A 703 -25.31 -38.22 -53.86
N THR A 704 -26.03 -38.85 -54.79
CA THR A 704 -26.02 -40.31 -54.95
C THR A 704 -24.91 -40.79 -55.87
N GLN A 705 -24.51 -39.98 -56.85
CA GLN A 705 -23.44 -40.30 -57.78
C GLN A 705 -22.75 -39.04 -58.29
N VAL A 706 -21.42 -39.10 -58.45
CA VAL A 706 -20.63 -38.03 -59.07
C VAL A 706 -19.85 -38.61 -60.24
N ASN A 707 -20.02 -38.02 -61.41
CA ASN A 707 -19.29 -38.33 -62.62
C ASN A 707 -18.54 -37.08 -63.08
N SER A 708 -17.54 -37.26 -63.96
CA SER A 708 -16.88 -36.12 -64.59
C SER A 708 -17.91 -35.30 -65.38
N GLY A 709 -18.17 -34.07 -64.95
CA GLY A 709 -19.12 -33.14 -65.57
C GLY A 709 -20.57 -33.25 -65.08
N SER A 710 -20.91 -34.18 -64.17
CA SER A 710 -22.26 -34.26 -63.61
C SER A 710 -22.36 -34.82 -62.19
N VAL A 711 -23.36 -34.35 -61.45
CA VAL A 711 -23.76 -34.92 -60.15
C VAL A 711 -25.22 -35.38 -60.22
N THR A 712 -25.49 -36.58 -59.73
CA THR A 712 -26.82 -37.17 -59.71
C THR A 712 -27.26 -37.34 -58.26
N PHE A 713 -28.53 -37.07 -57.98
CA PHE A 713 -29.14 -37.37 -56.69
C PHE A 713 -30.56 -37.90 -56.88
N THR A 714 -31.02 -38.72 -55.94
CA THR A 714 -32.37 -39.26 -55.91
C THR A 714 -33.10 -38.68 -54.71
N SER A 715 -34.26 -38.07 -54.94
CA SER A 715 -35.08 -37.51 -53.89
C SER A 715 -36.56 -37.82 -54.14
N PRO A 716 -37.25 -38.54 -53.22
CA PRO A 716 -38.63 -38.95 -53.42
C PRO A 716 -39.60 -37.75 -53.54
N ILE A 717 -39.24 -36.59 -52.99
CA ILE A 717 -40.09 -35.39 -53.09
C ILE A 717 -40.13 -34.80 -54.50
N VAL A 718 -39.11 -35.05 -55.34
CA VAL A 718 -39.00 -34.47 -56.69
C VAL A 718 -40.17 -34.90 -57.57
N SER A 719 -40.66 -36.14 -57.42
CA SER A 719 -41.84 -36.59 -58.17
C SER A 719 -43.13 -35.83 -57.81
N SER A 720 -43.21 -35.27 -56.61
CA SER A 720 -44.38 -34.57 -56.09
C SER A 720 -44.39 -33.06 -56.34
N LEU A 721 -43.23 -32.48 -56.69
CA LEU A 721 -43.08 -31.04 -56.90
C LEU A 721 -43.44 -30.64 -58.33
N THR A 722 -44.32 -29.63 -58.46
CA THR A 722 -44.63 -28.96 -59.72
C THR A 722 -43.55 -27.93 -60.09
N SER A 723 -42.88 -27.34 -59.11
CA SER A 723 -41.71 -26.47 -59.32
C SER A 723 -40.76 -26.49 -58.11
N PHE A 724 -39.49 -26.17 -58.35
CA PHE A 724 -38.49 -25.99 -57.27
C PHE A 724 -37.29 -25.15 -57.72
N SER A 725 -36.60 -24.54 -56.76
CA SER A 725 -35.29 -23.91 -56.96
C SER A 725 -34.17 -24.85 -56.50
N LEU A 726 -33.07 -24.86 -57.25
CA LEU A 726 -31.93 -25.76 -57.12
C LEU A 726 -30.63 -24.96 -57.14
N PHE A 727 -29.72 -25.21 -56.21
CA PHE A 727 -28.34 -24.76 -56.29
C PHE A 727 -27.42 -25.76 -55.58
N ILE A 728 -26.12 -25.69 -55.85
CA ILE A 728 -25.09 -26.58 -55.32
C ILE A 728 -24.17 -25.79 -54.39
N LYS A 729 -23.82 -26.40 -53.27
CA LYS A 729 -22.79 -25.92 -52.35
C LYS A 729 -21.57 -26.82 -52.46
N LYS A 730 -20.42 -26.25 -52.83
CA LYS A 730 -19.12 -26.93 -52.90
C LYS A 730 -18.14 -26.19 -52.02
N ASP A 731 -17.61 -26.84 -50.99
CA ASP A 731 -16.61 -26.23 -50.08
C ASP A 731 -17.04 -24.87 -49.50
N GLY A 732 -18.34 -24.69 -49.25
CA GLY A 732 -18.92 -23.44 -48.76
C GLY A 732 -19.33 -22.44 -49.85
N ILE A 733 -18.90 -22.63 -51.09
CA ILE A 733 -19.24 -21.79 -52.25
C ILE A 733 -20.57 -22.25 -52.84
N LEU A 734 -21.49 -21.31 -53.07
CA LEU A 734 -22.80 -21.57 -53.69
C LEU A 734 -22.74 -21.38 -55.20
N SER A 735 -23.46 -22.23 -55.93
CA SER A 735 -23.69 -22.06 -57.37
C SER A 735 -24.75 -21.00 -57.66
N ASN A 736 -24.90 -20.67 -58.94
CA ASN A 736 -26.12 -20.02 -59.42
C ASN A 736 -27.38 -20.86 -59.11
N ILE A 737 -28.51 -20.19 -58.91
CA ILE A 737 -29.82 -20.83 -58.69
C ILE A 737 -30.47 -21.16 -60.04
N ARG A 738 -30.98 -22.39 -60.17
CA ARG A 738 -31.77 -22.87 -61.31
C ARG A 738 -33.19 -23.22 -60.85
N THR A 739 -34.18 -22.91 -61.67
CA THR A 739 -35.59 -23.21 -61.36
C THR A 739 -36.12 -24.30 -62.29
N PHE A 740 -36.77 -25.30 -61.72
CA PHE A 740 -37.54 -26.32 -62.42
C PHE A 740 -39.02 -25.99 -62.38
N ASN A 741 -39.71 -26.12 -63.52
CA ASN A 741 -41.16 -26.27 -63.56
C ASN A 741 -41.49 -27.54 -64.35
N ARG A 742 -42.37 -28.39 -63.83
CA ARG A 742 -42.80 -29.61 -64.51
C ARG A 742 -43.72 -29.24 -65.66
N GLU A 743 -43.23 -29.42 -66.88
CA GLU A 743 -43.96 -29.11 -68.11
C GLU A 743 -43.75 -30.23 -69.12
N THR A 744 -44.80 -30.55 -69.88
CA THR A 744 -44.65 -31.46 -71.03
C THR A 744 -43.99 -30.68 -72.16
N ILE A 745 -42.76 -31.05 -72.53
CA ILE A 745 -42.13 -30.55 -73.75
C ILE A 745 -42.20 -31.60 -74.86
N SER A 746 -42.33 -31.14 -76.10
CA SER A 746 -42.48 -32.01 -77.26
C SER A 746 -41.72 -31.46 -78.46
N ILE A 747 -41.23 -32.37 -79.31
CA ILE A 747 -40.59 -32.04 -80.58
C ILE A 747 -41.57 -32.47 -81.67
N LEU A 748 -41.99 -31.53 -82.51
CA LEU A 748 -42.93 -31.78 -83.61
C LEU A 748 -42.21 -32.33 -84.86
N ASP A 749 -40.91 -32.07 -85.02
CA ASP A 749 -40.08 -32.66 -86.06
C ASP A 749 -39.74 -34.13 -85.74
N VAL A 750 -40.60 -35.06 -86.19
CA VAL A 750 -40.49 -36.50 -85.85
C VAL A 750 -39.44 -37.26 -86.67
N SER A 751 -38.91 -36.69 -87.74
CA SER A 751 -37.71 -37.19 -88.44
C SER A 751 -37.22 -36.16 -89.45
N GLY A 752 -35.94 -35.84 -89.38
CA GLY A 752 -35.30 -34.89 -90.30
C GLY A 752 -33.96 -35.42 -90.78
N GLN A 753 -33.61 -35.09 -92.01
CA GLN A 753 -32.25 -35.29 -92.50
C GLN A 753 -31.43 -34.02 -92.24
N ILE A 754 -30.21 -34.18 -91.72
CA ILE A 754 -29.26 -33.10 -91.47
C ILE A 754 -27.90 -33.44 -92.10
N ASN A 755 -27.06 -32.44 -92.36
CA ASN A 755 -25.83 -32.65 -93.12
C ASN A 755 -24.72 -33.25 -92.24
N SER A 756 -24.09 -34.35 -92.68
CA SER A 756 -22.88 -34.93 -92.04
C SER A 756 -21.75 -33.94 -91.79
N ASN A 757 -21.67 -32.85 -92.56
CA ASN A 757 -20.67 -31.79 -92.36
C ASN A 757 -21.05 -30.75 -91.28
N GLY A 758 -22.16 -30.93 -90.57
CA GLY A 758 -22.70 -29.94 -89.65
C GLY A 758 -23.50 -28.85 -90.37
N GLY A 759 -24.11 -27.95 -89.60
CA GLY A 759 -24.91 -26.86 -90.16
C GLY A 759 -25.93 -26.32 -89.18
N THR A 760 -26.95 -25.63 -89.69
CA THR A 760 -28.05 -25.10 -88.88
C THR A 760 -29.36 -25.82 -89.18
N LYS A 761 -30.17 -26.12 -88.16
CA LYS A 761 -31.50 -26.74 -88.31
C LYS A 761 -32.51 -26.03 -87.43
N ASP A 762 -33.61 -25.59 -88.06
CA ASP A 762 -34.81 -25.17 -87.34
C ASP A 762 -35.56 -26.42 -86.87
N ILE A 763 -35.96 -26.41 -85.59
CA ILE A 763 -36.66 -27.49 -84.92
C ILE A 763 -37.93 -26.91 -84.31
N SER A 764 -39.06 -27.44 -84.73
CA SER A 764 -40.37 -27.04 -84.22
C SER A 764 -40.80 -27.95 -83.07
N GLY A 765 -41.48 -27.39 -82.08
CA GLY A 765 -41.90 -28.11 -80.88
C GLY A 765 -42.80 -27.28 -79.97
N ASP A 766 -43.04 -27.78 -78.76
CA ASP A 766 -43.45 -26.97 -77.61
C ASP A 766 -42.39 -27.17 -76.52
N PHE A 767 -41.63 -26.11 -76.22
CA PHE A 767 -40.49 -26.16 -75.30
C PHE A 767 -40.82 -25.61 -73.90
N GLY A 768 -42.12 -25.46 -73.58
CA GLY A 768 -42.59 -25.07 -72.25
C GLY A 768 -42.62 -23.55 -72.01
N SER A 769 -43.19 -23.12 -70.88
CA SER A 769 -43.20 -21.71 -70.47
C SER A 769 -41.89 -21.29 -69.80
N SER A 770 -41.12 -22.25 -69.30
CA SER A 770 -39.82 -22.06 -68.63
C SER A 770 -38.69 -21.68 -69.60
N PHE A 771 -39.00 -21.41 -70.87
CA PHE A 771 -38.02 -21.27 -71.94
C PHE A 771 -37.25 -19.94 -71.81
N ASN A 772 -35.93 -20.03 -71.62
CA ASN A 772 -34.99 -18.93 -71.83
C ASN A 772 -33.61 -19.50 -72.17
N VAL A 773 -32.70 -18.62 -72.60
CA VAL A 773 -31.34 -19.02 -73.01
C VAL A 773 -30.53 -19.71 -71.90
N ASN A 774 -30.90 -19.53 -70.64
CA ASN A 774 -30.22 -20.11 -69.47
C ASN A 774 -30.83 -21.44 -69.00
N THR A 775 -31.98 -21.84 -69.53
CA THR A 775 -32.70 -23.07 -69.16
C THR A 775 -32.82 -24.06 -70.32
N PHE A 776 -32.44 -23.65 -71.53
CA PHE A 776 -32.54 -24.45 -72.73
C PHE A 776 -31.20 -25.06 -73.12
N THR A 777 -31.19 -26.34 -73.48
CA THR A 777 -30.01 -27.04 -74.00
C THR A 777 -30.43 -28.03 -75.07
N ALA A 778 -29.76 -28.01 -76.22
CA ALA A 778 -29.92 -29.00 -77.28
C ALA A 778 -28.66 -29.89 -77.33
N LEU A 779 -28.86 -31.19 -77.45
CA LEU A 779 -27.80 -32.19 -77.48
C LEU A 779 -28.00 -33.11 -78.69
N ILE A 780 -26.95 -33.39 -79.46
CA ILE A 780 -26.96 -34.46 -80.46
C ILE A 780 -25.96 -35.54 -80.06
N ASP A 781 -26.48 -36.73 -79.75
CA ASP A 781 -25.73 -37.85 -79.16
C ASP A 781 -24.82 -37.39 -78.01
N GLY A 782 -25.39 -36.57 -77.12
CA GLY A 782 -24.72 -36.04 -75.92
C GLY A 782 -23.81 -34.81 -76.14
N ILE A 783 -23.60 -34.35 -77.38
CA ILE A 783 -22.81 -33.13 -77.63
C ILE A 783 -23.74 -31.91 -77.63
N VAL A 784 -23.40 -30.91 -76.82
CA VAL A 784 -24.12 -29.62 -76.75
C VAL A 784 -24.05 -28.91 -78.09
N CYS A 785 -25.21 -28.51 -78.60
CA CYS A 785 -25.36 -27.69 -79.79
C CYS A 785 -25.55 -26.23 -79.37
N ASP A 786 -24.89 -25.32 -80.07
CA ASP A 786 -25.22 -23.90 -79.95
C ASP A 786 -26.59 -23.64 -80.59
N PHE A 787 -27.26 -22.55 -80.21
CA PHE A 787 -28.50 -22.12 -80.85
C PHE A 787 -28.45 -20.63 -81.14
N THR A 788 -28.94 -20.23 -82.31
CA THR A 788 -28.93 -18.82 -82.76
C THR A 788 -30.29 -18.16 -82.59
N GLN A 789 -31.36 -18.94 -82.47
CA GLN A 789 -32.72 -18.46 -82.30
C GLN A 789 -33.48 -19.42 -81.41
N LEU A 790 -34.20 -18.90 -80.42
CA LEU A 790 -34.98 -19.68 -79.48
C LEU A 790 -36.30 -18.97 -79.21
N THR A 791 -37.41 -19.62 -79.51
CA THR A 791 -38.78 -19.23 -79.13
C THR A 791 -39.43 -20.41 -78.41
N LYS A 792 -40.61 -20.17 -77.80
CA LYS A 792 -41.40 -21.24 -77.18
C LYS A 792 -41.69 -22.42 -78.13
N TYR A 793 -41.81 -22.16 -79.43
CA TYR A 793 -42.27 -23.16 -80.41
C TYR A 793 -41.23 -23.54 -81.47
N THR A 794 -40.14 -22.79 -81.57
CA THR A 794 -39.09 -23.01 -82.58
C THR A 794 -37.71 -22.72 -82.01
N VAL A 795 -36.75 -23.60 -82.29
CA VAL A 795 -35.33 -23.39 -81.99
C VAL A 795 -34.51 -23.60 -83.25
N LYS A 796 -33.53 -22.73 -83.49
CA LYS A 796 -32.52 -22.90 -84.53
C LYS A 796 -31.22 -23.32 -83.89
N ILE A 797 -30.84 -24.58 -84.07
CA ILE A 797 -29.60 -25.14 -83.53
C ILE A 797 -28.49 -25.15 -84.59
N ASN A 798 -27.25 -24.95 -84.15
CA ASN A 798 -26.04 -25.25 -84.89
C ASN A 798 -25.54 -26.62 -84.44
N TYR A 799 -25.60 -27.61 -85.34
CA TYR A 799 -25.19 -28.97 -85.03
C TYR A 799 -23.80 -29.28 -85.59
N PRO A 800 -22.98 -30.07 -84.87
CA PRO A 800 -21.62 -30.38 -85.29
C PRO A 800 -21.60 -31.38 -86.46
N PRO A 801 -20.47 -31.51 -87.18
CA PRO A 801 -20.24 -32.60 -88.11
C PRO A 801 -20.31 -33.96 -87.42
N ARG A 802 -20.93 -34.96 -88.07
CA ARG A 802 -21.05 -36.34 -87.57
C ARG A 802 -21.02 -37.35 -88.74
N PRO A 803 -20.58 -38.60 -88.50
CA PRO A 803 -20.68 -39.68 -89.48
C PRO A 803 -22.13 -39.90 -89.94
N LEU A 804 -22.28 -40.46 -91.15
CA LEU A 804 -23.58 -40.84 -91.69
C LEU A 804 -24.28 -41.85 -90.79
N GLY A 805 -25.58 -41.67 -90.55
CA GLY A 805 -26.37 -42.58 -89.73
C GLY A 805 -27.42 -41.88 -88.86
N PHE A 806 -28.04 -42.65 -87.98
CA PHE A 806 -29.00 -42.14 -87.01
C PHE A 806 -28.29 -41.49 -85.83
N SER A 807 -28.77 -40.30 -85.46
CA SER A 807 -28.36 -39.58 -84.25
C SER A 807 -29.58 -39.15 -83.46
N THR A 808 -29.47 -39.18 -82.14
CA THR A 808 -30.52 -38.75 -81.22
C THR A 808 -30.36 -37.28 -80.89
N LEU A 809 -31.36 -36.47 -81.21
CA LEU A 809 -31.50 -35.13 -80.66
C LEU A 809 -32.23 -35.22 -79.32
N THR A 810 -31.63 -34.64 -78.28
CA THR A 810 -32.26 -34.40 -76.99
C THR A 810 -32.39 -32.91 -76.76
N ILE A 811 -33.60 -32.43 -76.52
CA ILE A 811 -33.88 -31.06 -76.09
C ILE A 811 -34.19 -31.10 -74.59
N ILE A 812 -33.55 -30.21 -73.84
CA ILE A 812 -33.77 -30.00 -72.42
C ILE A 812 -34.24 -28.55 -72.23
N SER A 813 -35.38 -28.35 -71.58
CA SER A 813 -35.91 -27.03 -71.25
C SER A 813 -36.40 -26.99 -69.82
N GLY A 814 -35.75 -26.19 -68.98
CA GLY A 814 -36.10 -26.02 -67.57
C GLY A 814 -36.07 -27.34 -66.78
N GLY A 815 -35.23 -28.31 -67.19
CA GLY A 815 -35.12 -29.64 -66.60
C GLY A 815 -36.01 -30.72 -67.20
N ASN A 816 -36.97 -30.36 -68.06
CA ASN A 816 -37.79 -31.32 -68.82
C ASN A 816 -37.04 -31.75 -70.08
N LYS A 817 -37.24 -33.00 -70.53
CA LYS A 817 -36.50 -33.64 -71.62
C LYS A 817 -37.44 -34.17 -72.71
N ALA A 818 -37.14 -33.88 -73.97
CA ALA A 818 -37.77 -34.49 -75.14
C ALA A 818 -36.68 -34.99 -76.11
N THR A 819 -36.94 -36.11 -76.79
CA THR A 819 -35.99 -36.74 -77.71
C THR A 819 -36.64 -37.05 -79.05
N THR A 820 -35.91 -36.84 -80.14
CA THR A 820 -36.25 -37.29 -81.50
C THR A 820 -35.00 -37.82 -82.19
N SER A 821 -35.13 -38.41 -83.38
CA SER A 821 -33.99 -38.91 -84.17
C SER A 821 -33.83 -38.13 -85.47
N PHE A 822 -32.59 -37.81 -85.81
CA PHE A 822 -32.19 -37.29 -87.12
C PHE A 822 -31.34 -38.31 -87.86
N ILE A 823 -31.37 -38.24 -89.19
CA ILE A 823 -30.43 -38.98 -90.04
C ILE A 823 -29.40 -37.98 -90.56
N TYR A 824 -28.14 -38.18 -90.19
CA TYR A 824 -27.02 -37.50 -90.84
C TYR A 824 -26.82 -38.07 -92.24
N ASN A 825 -27.04 -37.22 -93.24
CA ASN A 825 -26.85 -37.52 -94.66
C ASN A 825 -25.81 -36.59 -95.29
N TYR A 826 -25.21 -37.01 -96.39
CA TYR A 826 -24.33 -36.16 -97.17
C TYR A 826 -25.15 -35.40 -98.22
N PHE A 827 -25.14 -34.07 -98.15
CA PHE A 827 -25.83 -33.18 -99.11
C PHE A 827 -24.86 -32.43 -100.04
N GLY A 828 -23.58 -32.83 -100.10
CA GLY A 828 -22.65 -32.24 -101.05
C GLY A 828 -23.00 -32.61 -102.50
N PRO A 829 -22.51 -31.85 -103.49
CA PRO A 829 -22.65 -32.21 -104.90
C PRO A 829 -22.18 -33.66 -105.11
N PRO A 830 -22.78 -34.42 -106.06
CA PRO A 830 -22.32 -35.77 -106.36
C PRO A 830 -20.82 -35.70 -106.57
N ILE A 831 -20.09 -36.52 -105.82
CA ILE A 831 -18.66 -36.72 -106.01
C ILE A 831 -18.51 -37.12 -107.48
N GLN A 832 -17.96 -36.24 -108.33
CA GLN A 832 -17.53 -36.64 -109.66
C GLN A 832 -16.49 -37.73 -109.43
N GLU A 833 -16.80 -38.95 -109.88
CA GLU A 833 -15.83 -40.04 -109.95
C GLU A 833 -14.57 -39.54 -110.66
N PHE A 834 -13.43 -39.68 -110.00
CA PHE A 834 -12.12 -39.73 -110.62
C PHE A 834 -11.43 -41.02 -110.19
#